data_AF-E1YLZ2-F1
#
_entry.id   AF-E1YLZ2-F1
#
_cell.length_a   1.000
_cell.length_b   1.000
_cell.length_c   1.000
_cell.angle_alpha   90.00
_cell.angle_beta   90.00
_cell.angle_gamma   90.00
#
_symmetry.space_group_name_H-M   'P 1'
#
loop_
_entity.id
_entity.type
_entity.pdbx_description
1 polymer ?
#
loop_
_entity_poly.entity_id
_entity_poly.type
_entity_poly.pdbx_seq_one_letter_code
_entity_poly.pdbx_strand_id
1 'polypeptide(L)'
;MAVDPKIKILLVEDASTMRKMEVKILKQLSFENIIEAVDGDDAIGKIESEKNIQLVISDWAMPNKDGYELLRWLRTHDIYSKTPMIMATGQGDKEYVEKALKGGANGVVAKPFTPQDIKSQIENAFGMEWEKPKRAGSGIKYDNEGKVLLKIAHIQITDHLTLGVMKNMLETGKKKADHFKLETLCMPGWNPVQSALELEEVDAAFILAPVAMDLFNYGIPIKLVMFAHRNGSIFVRSKSKNYRKPYQQFFKHKTFFIPHKMSVHNMLSHMYFTQMGLKPGIPGKEAVNVLFDVVPPVKMPEFLSENPESCGFMVAEPIGSGAISAGIAEKQFVSSEIWENHPCCVAVFRNEFINKHPEAVQEFCNLLTEAGKFIGDNPDEASKIAVSFLDPEGQLGLKQALLRTVLTDPKGIKTDNLYPVIEDLETIQNYMTNNMSIGRIIDLNAFVDKRFADEAYKDAPSGIRSASPIIQGNVAKESDDADKKNVKIQSKGLSIEVLNVKASRDGKYLSFGIADEKYGLGILDVREIIGMMQIRPMPQMPEFIKGVINLRGKIIPVIDMRLKFGMEPLEYHDRTCIIVVEVSGLSGSNLMGLVVDTVWEVSDIKEEETEDCPHFGASINTSYILGIAKTKEGITMLLDMDKILQVDDVIQLAQVA
;
A
#
# COMPACT_ATOMS: atom_id res chain seq x y z
N MET A 1 -3.18 31.91 13.49
CA MET A 1 -3.03 31.53 12.07
C MET A 1 -3.12 32.81 11.25
N ALA A 2 -2.47 32.89 10.09
CA ALA A 2 -2.56 34.09 9.25
C ALA A 2 -3.87 34.13 8.42
N VAL A 3 -4.46 32.97 8.12
CA VAL A 3 -5.74 32.82 7.41
C VAL A 3 -6.92 32.88 8.40
N ASP A 4 -8.03 33.52 7.99
CA ASP A 4 -9.26 33.62 8.79
C ASP A 4 -9.85 32.22 9.06
N PRO A 5 -10.02 31.80 10.33
CA PRO A 5 -10.62 30.50 10.66
C PRO A 5 -12.07 30.33 10.20
N LYS A 6 -12.76 31.41 9.80
CA LYS A 6 -14.15 31.38 9.34
C LYS A 6 -14.31 31.11 7.84
N ILE A 7 -13.22 30.92 7.10
CA ILE A 7 -13.34 30.58 5.67
C ILE A 7 -14.14 29.30 5.46
N LYS A 8 -14.92 29.25 4.39
CA LYS A 8 -15.67 28.06 3.99
C LYS A 8 -14.76 27.10 3.22
N ILE A 9 -14.41 25.98 3.83
CA ILE A 9 -13.52 24.94 3.28
C ILE A 9 -14.38 23.78 2.78
N LEU A 10 -14.18 23.36 1.54
CA LEU A 10 -14.68 22.10 1.01
C LEU A 10 -13.60 21.03 1.13
N LEU A 11 -13.84 20.01 1.94
CA LEU A 11 -12.97 18.84 2.08
C LEU A 11 -13.59 17.67 1.29
N VAL A 12 -12.88 17.17 0.27
CA VAL A 12 -13.32 16.09 -0.61
C VAL A 12 -12.46 14.85 -0.35
N GLU A 13 -13.08 13.79 0.15
CA GLU A 13 -12.41 12.55 0.60
C GLU A 13 -13.45 11.42 0.63
N ASP A 14 -13.19 10.29 -0.02
CA ASP A 14 -14.13 9.19 -0.16
C ASP A 14 -14.14 8.27 1.07
N ALA A 15 -12.97 8.05 1.69
CA ALA A 15 -12.83 7.24 2.88
C ALA A 15 -13.38 7.99 4.11
N SER A 16 -14.57 7.60 4.58
CA SER A 16 -15.25 8.29 5.68
C SER A 16 -14.43 8.41 6.98
N THR A 17 -13.56 7.43 7.28
CA THR A 17 -12.65 7.49 8.43
C THR A 17 -11.55 8.52 8.23
N MET A 18 -10.93 8.56 7.04
CA MET A 18 -9.92 9.55 6.70
C MET A 18 -10.53 10.95 6.72
N ARG A 19 -11.71 11.14 6.13
CA ARG A 19 -12.42 12.42 6.13
C ARG A 19 -12.68 12.94 7.54
N LYS A 20 -13.16 12.07 8.44
CA LYS A 20 -13.35 12.44 9.87
C LYS A 20 -12.04 12.85 10.54
N MET A 21 -10.94 12.15 10.26
CA MET A 21 -9.62 12.49 10.78
C MET A 21 -9.17 13.87 10.26
N GLU A 22 -9.28 14.11 8.96
CA GLU A 22 -8.91 15.36 8.31
C GLU A 22 -9.77 16.54 8.81
N VAL A 23 -11.08 16.34 8.97
CA VAL A 23 -11.98 17.31 9.63
C VAL A 23 -11.51 17.62 11.05
N LYS A 24 -11.11 16.61 11.83
CA LYS A 24 -10.60 16.80 13.20
C LYS A 24 -9.30 17.61 13.19
N ILE A 25 -8.41 17.36 12.23
CA ILE A 25 -7.16 18.12 12.04
C ILE A 25 -7.47 19.58 11.70
N LEU A 26 -8.36 19.84 10.76
CA LEU A 26 -8.78 21.21 10.41
C LEU A 26 -9.43 21.93 11.60
N LYS A 27 -10.24 21.23 12.40
CA LYS A 27 -10.83 21.77 13.64
C LYS A 27 -9.78 22.07 14.72
N GLN A 28 -8.70 21.29 14.83
CA GLN A 28 -7.58 21.62 15.72
C GLN A 28 -6.90 22.94 15.34
N LEU A 29 -6.94 23.30 14.06
CA LEU A 29 -6.52 24.60 13.57
C LEU A 29 -7.60 25.68 13.74
N SER A 30 -8.72 25.40 14.42
CA SER A 30 -9.83 26.34 14.61
C SER A 30 -10.65 26.65 13.36
N PHE A 31 -10.56 25.87 12.27
CA PHE A 31 -11.50 25.98 11.15
C PHE A 31 -12.85 25.34 11.53
N GLU A 32 -13.93 26.11 11.45
CA GLU A 32 -15.27 25.66 11.85
C GLU A 32 -16.20 25.38 10.65
N ASN A 33 -16.00 26.10 9.54
CA ASN A 33 -16.87 26.04 8.35
C ASN A 33 -16.36 25.02 7.34
N ILE A 34 -16.41 23.74 7.70
CA ILE A 34 -15.97 22.62 6.84
C ILE A 34 -17.18 21.94 6.22
N ILE A 35 -17.23 21.93 4.90
CA ILE A 35 -18.19 21.19 4.08
C ILE A 35 -17.48 19.93 3.61
N GLU A 36 -18.07 18.78 3.86
CA GLU A 36 -17.53 17.47 3.47
C GLU A 36 -18.13 17.06 2.13
N ALA A 37 -17.35 16.48 1.22
CA ALA A 37 -17.78 15.81 0.01
C ALA A 37 -17.11 14.44 -0.13
N VAL A 38 -17.77 13.50 -0.81
CA VAL A 38 -17.29 12.10 -0.93
C VAL A 38 -16.56 11.79 -2.24
N ASP A 39 -16.72 12.63 -3.26
CA ASP A 39 -16.02 12.54 -4.54
C ASP A 39 -16.12 13.88 -5.29
N GLY A 40 -15.53 13.95 -6.49
CA GLY A 40 -15.54 15.17 -7.30
C GLY A 40 -16.93 15.59 -7.79
N ASP A 41 -17.89 14.68 -7.95
CA ASP A 41 -19.23 15.02 -8.43
C ASP A 41 -20.07 15.62 -7.29
N ASP A 42 -20.02 15.02 -6.09
CA ASP A 42 -20.58 15.60 -4.86
C ASP A 42 -19.93 16.96 -4.54
N ALA A 43 -18.61 17.08 -4.76
CA ALA A 43 -17.90 18.35 -4.60
C ALA A 43 -18.43 19.44 -5.54
N ILE A 44 -18.65 19.12 -6.82
CA ILE A 44 -19.21 20.07 -7.80
C ILE A 44 -20.62 20.50 -7.38
N GLY A 45 -21.50 19.57 -7.03
CA GLY A 45 -22.84 19.89 -6.55
C GLY A 45 -22.83 20.80 -5.32
N LYS A 46 -21.85 20.61 -4.42
CA LYS A 46 -21.62 21.50 -3.26
C LYS A 46 -21.07 22.85 -3.67
N ILE A 47 -20.11 22.93 -4.59
CA ILE A 47 -19.58 24.20 -5.10
C ILE A 47 -20.69 25.07 -5.71
N GLU A 48 -21.61 24.46 -6.46
CA GLU A 48 -22.71 25.15 -7.11
C GLU A 48 -23.79 25.60 -6.12
N SER A 49 -24.12 24.77 -5.12
CA SER A 49 -25.17 25.05 -4.14
C SER A 49 -24.74 25.97 -2.98
N GLU A 50 -23.53 25.77 -2.44
CA GLU A 50 -23.08 26.35 -1.18
C GLU A 50 -22.49 27.76 -1.28
N LYS A 51 -22.50 28.40 -2.47
CA LYS A 51 -22.03 29.78 -2.79
C LYS A 51 -20.94 30.34 -1.84
N ASN A 52 -19.77 30.69 -2.38
CA ASN A 52 -18.61 31.23 -1.64
C ASN A 52 -17.75 30.17 -0.92
N ILE A 53 -17.47 29.04 -1.58
CA ILE A 53 -16.39 28.15 -1.15
C ILE A 53 -15.06 28.86 -1.41
N GLN A 54 -14.26 29.04 -0.35
CA GLN A 54 -13.03 29.85 -0.38
C GLN A 54 -11.76 29.00 -0.47
N LEU A 55 -11.86 27.71 -0.16
CA LEU A 55 -10.77 26.76 -0.28
C LEU A 55 -11.35 25.37 -0.57
N VAL A 56 -10.74 24.66 -1.52
CA VAL A 56 -10.99 23.23 -1.76
C VAL A 56 -9.75 22.44 -1.32
N ILE A 57 -9.95 21.42 -0.50
CA ILE A 57 -8.94 20.41 -0.15
C ILE A 57 -9.51 19.09 -0.67
N SER A 58 -8.81 18.43 -1.58
CA SER A 58 -9.35 17.22 -2.24
C SER A 58 -8.35 16.10 -2.22
N ASP A 59 -8.79 14.88 -1.93
CA ASP A 59 -8.05 13.69 -2.37
C ASP A 59 -7.78 13.77 -3.87
N TRP A 60 -6.66 13.20 -4.28
CA TRP A 60 -6.40 12.82 -5.64
C TRP A 60 -7.29 11.65 -6.07
N ALA A 61 -7.26 10.53 -5.35
CA ALA A 61 -7.88 9.28 -5.78
C ALA A 61 -9.26 9.13 -5.14
N MET A 62 -10.32 9.25 -5.93
CA MET A 62 -11.70 9.12 -5.47
C MET A 62 -12.53 8.36 -6.49
N PRO A 63 -13.65 7.73 -6.08
CA PRO A 63 -14.61 7.16 -7.00
C PRO A 63 -15.24 8.24 -7.88
N ASN A 64 -15.82 7.83 -9.02
CA ASN A 64 -16.51 8.73 -9.97
C ASN A 64 -15.56 9.79 -10.57
N LYS A 65 -15.59 11.03 -10.07
CA LYS A 65 -14.70 12.11 -10.48
C LYS A 65 -13.53 12.24 -9.49
N ASP A 66 -12.31 12.07 -10.01
CA ASP A 66 -11.09 12.17 -9.21
C ASP A 66 -10.72 13.63 -8.89
N GLY A 67 -9.75 13.83 -7.98
CA GLY A 67 -9.36 15.17 -7.56
C GLY A 67 -8.68 15.99 -8.66
N TYR A 68 -8.00 15.34 -9.60
CA TYR A 68 -7.37 16.03 -10.72
C TYR A 68 -8.39 16.47 -11.76
N GLU A 69 -9.43 15.68 -12.00
CA GLU A 69 -10.59 16.05 -12.79
C GLU A 69 -11.37 17.20 -12.14
N LEU A 70 -11.55 17.18 -10.81
CA LEU A 70 -12.12 18.29 -10.05
C LEU A 70 -11.28 19.57 -10.18
N LEU A 71 -9.95 19.46 -10.07
CA LEU A 71 -9.03 20.58 -10.29
C LEU A 71 -9.18 21.16 -11.70
N ARG A 72 -9.20 20.30 -12.72
CA ARG A 72 -9.38 20.72 -14.11
C ARG A 72 -10.72 21.41 -14.30
N TRP A 73 -11.79 20.86 -13.73
CA TRP A 73 -13.13 21.46 -13.76
C TRP A 73 -13.13 22.85 -13.12
N LEU A 74 -12.55 23.02 -11.93
CA LEU A 74 -12.44 24.33 -11.26
C LEU A 74 -11.73 25.35 -12.16
N ARG A 75 -10.62 24.96 -12.79
CA ARG A 75 -9.82 25.84 -13.64
C ARG A 75 -10.46 26.18 -14.99
N THR A 76 -11.41 25.38 -15.47
CA THR A 76 -12.15 25.68 -16.72
C THR A 76 -13.43 26.49 -16.50
N HIS A 77 -13.87 26.71 -15.26
CA HIS A 77 -15.08 27.49 -14.97
C HIS A 77 -14.72 28.90 -14.48
N ASP A 78 -15.12 29.93 -15.22
CA ASP A 78 -14.72 31.32 -14.98
C ASP A 78 -14.94 31.77 -13.53
N ILE A 79 -16.07 31.40 -12.93
CA ILE A 79 -16.47 31.77 -11.56
C ILE A 79 -15.55 31.14 -10.51
N TYR A 80 -15.07 29.91 -10.74
CA TYR A 80 -14.33 29.11 -9.76
C TYR A 80 -12.84 28.97 -10.09
N SER A 81 -12.40 29.49 -11.24
CA SER A 81 -11.03 29.38 -11.77
C SER A 81 -9.97 29.86 -10.79
N LYS A 82 -10.31 30.82 -9.92
CA LYS A 82 -9.42 31.39 -8.91
C LYS A 82 -9.59 30.80 -7.51
N THR A 83 -10.53 29.89 -7.29
CA THR A 83 -10.72 29.26 -5.98
C THR A 83 -9.45 28.48 -5.62
N PRO A 84 -8.80 28.80 -4.48
CA PRO A 84 -7.64 28.07 -4.00
C PRO A 84 -7.96 26.57 -3.85
N MET A 85 -7.07 25.73 -4.37
CA MET A 85 -7.21 24.27 -4.24
C MET A 85 -5.90 23.65 -3.76
N ILE A 86 -5.99 22.83 -2.72
CA ILE A 86 -4.91 21.99 -2.21
C ILE A 86 -5.22 20.55 -2.59
N MET A 87 -4.28 19.92 -3.29
CA MET A 87 -4.37 18.49 -3.60
C MET A 87 -3.79 17.69 -2.44
N ALA A 88 -4.54 16.75 -1.91
CA ALA A 88 -4.06 15.79 -0.94
C ALA A 88 -3.77 14.47 -1.66
N THR A 89 -2.49 14.05 -1.68
CA THR A 89 -2.04 12.88 -2.46
C THR A 89 -1.60 11.74 -1.57
N GLY A 90 -1.64 10.51 -2.10
CA GLY A 90 -1.02 9.35 -1.45
C GLY A 90 0.49 9.55 -1.24
N GLN A 91 1.06 8.80 -0.29
CA GLN A 91 2.47 8.98 0.11
C GLN A 91 3.44 8.52 -0.99
N GLY A 92 4.45 9.33 -1.31
CA GLY A 92 5.52 9.01 -2.29
C GLY A 92 5.25 9.47 -3.73
N ASP A 93 4.17 10.21 -3.97
CA ASP A 93 3.69 10.54 -5.31
C ASP A 93 4.28 11.85 -5.89
N LYS A 94 5.62 11.99 -5.91
CA LYS A 94 6.27 13.24 -6.40
C LYS A 94 5.87 13.63 -7.83
N GLU A 95 5.59 12.64 -8.68
CA GLU A 95 5.04 12.88 -10.02
C GLU A 95 3.63 13.51 -9.98
N TYR A 96 2.77 13.08 -9.06
CA TYR A 96 1.45 13.66 -8.87
C TYR A 96 1.51 15.05 -8.25
N VAL A 97 2.48 15.31 -7.37
CA VAL A 97 2.76 16.67 -6.88
C VAL A 97 3.07 17.59 -8.07
N GLU A 98 4.00 17.17 -8.96
CA GLU A 98 4.34 17.96 -10.14
C GLU A 98 3.12 18.16 -11.07
N LYS A 99 2.33 17.11 -11.27
CA LYS A 99 1.10 17.14 -12.09
C LYS A 99 0.02 18.06 -11.49
N ALA A 100 -0.20 18.02 -10.18
CA ALA A 100 -1.12 18.91 -9.47
C ALA A 100 -0.74 20.38 -9.67
N LEU A 101 0.54 20.70 -9.43
CA LEU A 101 1.04 22.07 -9.54
C LEU A 101 0.94 22.60 -10.99
N LYS A 102 1.32 21.78 -11.99
CA LYS A 102 1.12 22.09 -13.42
C LYS A 102 -0.36 22.25 -13.79
N GLY A 103 -1.24 21.51 -13.12
CA GLY A 103 -2.69 21.61 -13.24
C GLY A 103 -3.29 22.88 -12.61
N GLY A 104 -2.50 23.68 -11.90
CA GLY A 104 -2.94 24.91 -11.24
C GLY A 104 -3.41 24.73 -9.81
N ALA A 105 -3.05 23.64 -9.13
CA ALA A 105 -3.22 23.52 -7.69
C ALA A 105 -2.35 24.57 -6.97
N ASN A 106 -2.86 25.12 -5.87
CA ASN A 106 -2.18 26.15 -5.07
C ASN A 106 -1.26 25.54 -4.00
N GLY A 107 -1.43 24.26 -3.70
CA GLY A 107 -0.61 23.51 -2.75
C GLY A 107 -0.84 22.01 -2.91
N VAL A 108 0.08 21.23 -2.36
CA VAL A 108 -0.03 19.77 -2.31
C VAL A 108 0.36 19.28 -0.92
N VAL A 109 -0.41 18.36 -0.37
CA VAL A 109 -0.19 17.78 0.96
C VAL A 109 -0.22 16.25 0.89
N ALA A 110 0.66 15.59 1.64
CA ALA A 110 0.68 14.12 1.68
C ALA A 110 -0.34 13.59 2.69
N LYS A 111 -1.05 12.51 2.35
CA LYS A 111 -2.05 11.88 3.22
C LYS A 111 -1.47 10.77 4.12
N PRO A 112 -2.02 10.58 5.33
CA PRO A 112 -2.72 11.61 6.11
C PRO A 112 -1.75 12.74 6.48
N PHE A 113 -2.27 13.95 6.58
CA PHE A 113 -1.48 15.14 6.92
C PHE A 113 -1.54 15.50 8.40
N THR A 114 -0.52 16.19 8.91
CA THR A 114 -0.54 16.78 10.26
C THR A 114 -1.19 18.16 10.25
N PRO A 115 -1.59 18.72 11.42
CA PRO A 115 -2.04 20.10 11.51
C PRO A 115 -1.03 21.11 10.94
N GLN A 116 0.26 20.88 11.14
CA GLN A 116 1.32 21.74 10.62
C GLN A 116 1.43 21.66 9.10
N ASP A 117 1.37 20.45 8.53
CA ASP A 117 1.46 20.24 7.07
C ASP A 117 0.35 21.00 6.35
N ILE A 118 -0.90 20.77 6.77
CA ILE A 118 -2.05 21.40 6.10
C ILE A 118 -2.11 22.90 6.38
N LYS A 119 -1.75 23.36 7.58
CA LYS A 119 -1.66 24.79 7.89
C LYS A 119 -0.71 25.50 6.92
N SER A 120 0.48 24.94 6.69
CA SER A 120 1.45 25.53 5.77
C SER A 120 0.91 25.60 4.35
N GLN A 121 0.24 24.54 3.86
CA GLN A 121 -0.37 24.53 2.54
C GLN A 121 -1.54 25.52 2.41
N ILE A 122 -2.34 25.71 3.46
CA ILE A 122 -3.41 26.71 3.49
C ILE A 122 -2.83 28.12 3.42
N GLU A 123 -1.84 28.46 4.24
CA GLU A 123 -1.18 29.77 4.22
C GLU A 123 -0.58 30.06 2.83
N ASN A 124 0.10 29.08 2.22
CA ASN A 124 0.61 29.15 0.85
C ASN A 124 -0.49 29.41 -0.20
N ALA A 125 -1.61 28.69 -0.08
CA ALA A 125 -2.68 28.75 -1.07
C ALA A 125 -3.36 30.13 -1.15
N PHE A 126 -3.32 30.90 -0.06
CA PHE A 126 -3.83 32.28 0.00
C PHE A 126 -2.79 33.34 -0.38
N GLY A 127 -1.64 32.94 -0.94
CA GLY A 127 -0.61 33.87 -1.40
C GLY A 127 0.07 34.62 -0.26
N MET A 128 -0.03 34.10 0.97
CA MET A 128 0.79 34.57 2.06
C MET A 128 2.20 34.08 1.78
N GLU A 129 3.19 34.99 1.77
CA GLU A 129 4.59 34.59 1.66
C GLU A 129 4.92 33.69 2.84
N TRP A 130 4.85 32.39 2.61
CA TRP A 130 5.71 31.47 3.30
C TRP A 130 7.11 31.75 2.75
N GLU A 131 7.91 32.49 3.52
CA GLU A 131 9.32 32.16 3.52
C GLU A 131 9.35 30.64 3.76
N LYS A 132 9.72 29.84 2.73
CA LYS A 132 10.22 28.46 2.96
C LYS A 132 11.01 28.59 4.24
N PRO A 133 10.72 27.83 5.33
CA PRO A 133 11.44 28.01 6.57
C PRO A 133 12.89 28.09 6.17
N LYS A 134 13.51 29.27 6.37
CA LYS A 134 14.89 29.48 5.96
C LYS A 134 15.59 28.24 6.48
N ARG A 135 16.14 27.39 5.58
CA ARG A 135 16.79 26.10 5.92
C ARG A 135 17.33 26.27 7.33
N ALA A 136 16.65 25.71 8.34
CA ALA A 136 16.75 26.23 9.70
C ALA A 136 18.22 26.22 10.05
N GLY A 137 18.86 27.41 10.07
CA GLY A 137 20.29 27.58 9.74
C GLY A 137 21.08 26.28 9.92
N SER A 138 21.23 25.53 8.82
CA SER A 138 21.65 24.11 8.80
C SER A 138 23.14 23.94 9.06
N GLY A 139 23.67 24.72 9.99
CA GLY A 139 24.98 24.49 10.55
C GLY A 139 24.93 23.26 11.45
N ILE A 140 25.84 22.33 11.19
CA ILE A 140 26.17 21.27 12.14
C ILE A 140 26.42 21.90 13.51
N LYS A 141 25.72 21.40 14.52
CA LYS A 141 25.80 21.92 15.88
C LYS A 141 26.76 21.07 16.70
N TYR A 142 27.33 21.67 17.74
CA TYR A 142 28.18 20.99 18.69
C TYR A 142 27.63 21.21 20.09
N ASP A 143 27.84 20.25 20.98
CA ASP A 143 27.59 20.44 22.40
C ASP A 143 28.75 21.19 23.08
N ASN A 144 28.62 21.43 24.38
CA ASN A 144 29.61 22.16 25.16
C ASN A 144 30.95 21.40 25.31
N GLU A 145 30.98 20.10 25.00
CA GLU A 145 32.18 19.25 25.04
C GLU A 145 32.86 19.15 23.66
N GLY A 146 32.29 19.81 22.63
CA GLY A 146 32.81 19.80 21.26
C GLY A 146 32.34 18.60 20.44
N LYS A 147 31.41 17.78 20.94
CA LYS A 147 30.82 16.66 20.20
C LYS A 147 29.80 17.17 19.22
N VAL A 148 29.77 16.60 18.02
CA VAL A 148 28.74 16.95 17.04
C VAL A 148 27.37 16.48 17.53
N LEU A 149 26.37 17.34 17.46
CA LEU A 149 24.98 16.94 17.70
C LEU A 149 24.50 16.11 16.50
N LEU A 150 24.17 14.84 16.74
CA LEU A 150 23.63 13.93 15.74
C LEU A 150 22.12 13.77 15.97
N LYS A 151 21.32 14.42 15.12
CA LYS A 151 19.86 14.39 15.22
C LYS A 151 19.27 13.35 14.27
N ILE A 152 18.56 12.37 14.81
CA ILE A 152 18.04 11.21 14.05
C ILE A 152 16.52 11.12 14.14
N ALA A 153 15.84 11.12 12.99
CA ALA A 153 14.41 10.86 12.92
C ALA A 153 14.09 9.35 12.97
N HIS A 154 13.02 8.97 13.67
CA HIS A 154 12.51 7.60 13.71
C HIS A 154 11.00 7.59 14.00
N ILE A 155 10.35 6.42 13.86
CA ILE A 155 8.97 6.19 14.31
C ILE A 155 8.87 5.08 15.37
N GLN A 156 7.63 4.77 15.79
CA GLN A 156 7.26 3.95 16.95
C GLN A 156 7.10 2.46 16.59
N ILE A 157 8.16 1.83 16.08
CA ILE A 157 8.19 0.42 15.66
C ILE A 157 9.47 -0.28 16.13
N THR A 158 9.44 -1.61 16.30
CA THR A 158 10.59 -2.40 16.75
C THR A 158 11.75 -2.38 15.77
N ASP A 159 11.50 -2.12 14.49
CA ASP A 159 12.52 -1.94 13.44
C ASP A 159 13.56 -0.88 13.79
N HIS A 160 13.20 0.05 14.68
CA HIS A 160 14.06 1.16 15.14
C HIS A 160 14.60 0.95 16.55
N LEU A 161 14.38 -0.22 17.16
CA LEU A 161 14.77 -0.48 18.55
C LEU A 161 16.28 -0.47 18.75
N THR A 162 17.06 -0.77 17.71
CA THR A 162 18.54 -0.66 17.74
C THR A 162 18.98 0.77 18.10
N LEU A 163 18.30 1.79 17.58
CA LEU A 163 18.50 3.19 17.97
C LEU A 163 18.12 3.45 19.43
N GLY A 164 16.99 2.91 19.87
CA GLY A 164 16.51 3.07 21.25
C GLY A 164 17.41 2.43 22.30
N VAL A 165 17.93 1.24 22.01
CA VAL A 165 18.90 0.55 22.86
C VAL A 165 20.23 1.29 22.88
N MET A 166 20.72 1.76 21.74
CA MET A 166 21.92 2.60 21.69
C MET A 166 21.76 3.87 22.53
N LYS A 167 20.63 4.58 22.37
CA LYS A 167 20.29 5.76 23.17
C LYS A 167 20.31 5.44 24.66
N ASN A 168 19.67 4.35 25.07
CA ASN A 168 19.67 3.91 26.47
C ASN A 168 21.09 3.61 26.98
N MET A 169 21.93 2.94 26.19
CA MET A 169 23.32 2.65 26.57
C MET A 169 24.15 3.92 26.79
N LEU A 170 23.93 4.96 25.96
CA LEU A 170 24.60 6.25 26.09
C LEU A 170 24.08 7.03 27.31
N GLU A 171 22.75 7.13 27.48
CA GLU A 171 22.14 7.88 28.58
C GLU A 171 22.41 7.26 29.96
N THR A 172 22.50 5.92 30.04
CA THR A 172 22.82 5.21 31.27
C THR A 172 24.33 5.12 31.54
N GLY A 173 25.17 5.61 30.61
CA GLY A 173 26.63 5.55 30.71
C GLY A 173 27.22 4.15 30.54
N LYS A 174 26.44 3.15 30.11
CA LYS A 174 26.94 1.81 29.74
C LYS A 174 27.90 1.87 28.56
N LYS A 175 27.69 2.82 27.66
CA LYS A 175 28.57 3.16 26.55
C LYS A 175 28.82 4.67 26.53
N LYS A 176 29.92 5.06 25.89
CA LYS A 176 30.27 6.46 25.65
C LYS A 176 30.44 6.66 24.15
N ALA A 177 30.01 7.82 23.68
CA ALA A 177 30.32 8.32 22.35
C ALA A 177 31.27 9.51 22.53
N ASP A 178 32.42 9.46 21.88
CA ASP A 178 33.47 10.46 21.93
C ASP A 178 33.28 11.54 20.85
N HIS A 179 32.62 11.20 19.73
CA HIS A 179 32.50 12.09 18.58
C HIS A 179 31.14 12.78 18.49
N PHE A 180 30.07 12.16 18.98
CA PHE A 180 28.72 12.74 18.86
C PHE A 180 27.90 12.73 20.16
N LYS A 181 26.90 13.62 20.19
CA LYS A 181 25.79 13.60 21.14
C LYS A 181 24.51 13.25 20.40
N LEU A 182 23.83 12.19 20.83
CA LEU A 182 22.62 11.68 20.17
C LEU A 182 21.38 12.48 20.57
N GLU A 183 20.59 12.92 19.58
CA GLU A 183 19.23 13.41 19.75
C GLU A 183 18.30 12.62 18.82
N THR A 184 17.18 12.11 19.35
CA THR A 184 16.21 11.34 18.57
C THR A 184 14.89 12.08 18.46
N LEU A 185 14.34 12.20 17.25
CA LEU A 185 13.01 12.74 16.99
C LEU A 185 12.05 11.61 16.64
N CYS A 186 11.12 11.31 17.56
CA CYS A 186 10.07 10.34 17.34
C CYS A 186 8.92 10.99 16.56
N MET A 187 8.67 10.51 15.35
CA MET A 187 7.70 11.06 14.41
C MET A 187 6.47 10.16 14.28
N PRO A 188 5.30 10.71 13.90
CA PRO A 188 4.04 9.96 13.86
C PRO A 188 3.90 9.03 12.64
N GLY A 189 4.80 9.12 11.65
CA GLY A 189 4.74 8.32 10.42
C GLY A 189 5.92 8.61 9.48
N TRP A 190 5.88 8.05 8.27
CA TRP A 190 6.98 8.12 7.32
C TRP A 190 7.12 9.47 6.61
N ASN A 191 6.01 10.15 6.29
CA ASN A 191 6.08 11.46 5.61
C ASN A 191 6.84 12.50 6.44
N PRO A 192 6.58 12.68 7.75
CA PRO A 192 7.38 13.61 8.55
C PRO A 192 8.87 13.26 8.57
N VAL A 193 9.22 11.96 8.57
CA VAL A 193 10.62 11.52 8.51
C VAL A 193 11.26 11.92 7.18
N GLN A 194 10.54 11.70 6.07
CA GLN A 194 10.97 12.15 4.76
C GLN A 194 11.14 13.67 4.70
N SER A 195 10.12 14.43 5.12
CA SER A 195 10.15 15.90 5.14
C SER A 195 11.33 16.43 5.96
N ALA A 196 11.61 15.83 7.12
CA ALA A 196 12.73 16.24 7.96
C ALA A 196 14.10 16.05 7.28
N LEU A 197 14.28 14.99 6.49
CA LEU A 197 15.48 14.80 5.68
C LEU A 197 15.56 15.83 4.54
N GLU A 198 14.46 16.04 3.82
CA GLU A 198 14.38 16.98 2.69
C GLU A 198 14.61 18.44 3.11
N LEU A 199 14.09 18.81 4.28
CA LEU A 199 14.18 20.14 4.88
C LEU A 199 15.45 20.35 5.72
N GLU A 200 16.33 19.34 5.80
CA GLU A 200 17.58 19.39 6.57
C GLU A 200 17.37 19.60 8.08
N GLU A 201 16.24 19.15 8.62
CA GLU A 201 15.89 19.27 10.05
C GLU A 201 16.53 18.19 10.92
N VAL A 202 17.03 17.12 10.27
CA VAL A 202 17.76 16.00 10.86
C VAL A 202 18.99 15.66 10.03
N ASP A 203 20.01 15.10 10.69
CA ASP A 203 21.26 14.69 10.07
C ASP A 203 21.18 13.27 9.50
N ALA A 204 20.33 12.44 10.12
CA ALA A 204 20.10 11.06 9.76
C ALA A 204 18.65 10.64 10.04
N ALA A 205 18.24 9.49 9.50
CA ALA A 205 16.96 8.89 9.80
C ALA A 205 16.98 7.38 9.73
N PHE A 206 16.10 6.77 10.53
CA PHE A 206 15.66 5.38 10.35
C PHE A 206 14.39 5.43 9.49
N ILE A 207 14.50 4.92 8.27
CA ILE A 207 13.47 5.10 7.23
C ILE A 207 13.35 3.83 6.39
N LEU A 208 12.19 3.63 5.77
CA LEU A 208 11.96 2.55 4.80
C LEU A 208 12.99 2.60 3.66
N ALA A 209 13.61 1.47 3.32
CA ALA A 209 14.58 1.38 2.25
C ALA A 209 14.06 1.92 0.90
N PRO A 210 12.83 1.58 0.44
CA PRO A 210 12.33 2.13 -0.81
C PRO A 210 12.10 3.65 -0.76
N VAL A 211 11.69 4.22 0.38
CA VAL A 211 11.58 5.68 0.53
C VAL A 211 12.95 6.34 0.43
N ALA A 212 13.98 5.77 1.07
CA ALA A 212 15.33 6.31 0.98
C ALA A 212 15.91 6.23 -0.44
N MET A 213 15.66 5.13 -1.16
CA MET A 213 16.04 4.99 -2.57
C MET A 213 15.33 6.02 -3.45
N ASP A 214 14.04 6.27 -3.20
CA ASP A 214 13.27 7.30 -3.91
C ASP A 214 13.81 8.70 -3.62
N LEU A 215 14.09 9.04 -2.36
CA LEU A 215 14.71 10.31 -1.99
C LEU A 215 16.04 10.54 -2.69
N PHE A 216 16.90 9.52 -2.73
CA PHE A 216 18.17 9.56 -3.44
C PHE A 216 17.97 9.78 -4.95
N ASN A 217 17.01 9.08 -5.55
CA ASN A 217 16.65 9.24 -6.96
C ASN A 217 16.20 10.69 -7.29
N TYR A 218 15.51 11.35 -6.36
CA TYR A 218 15.12 12.75 -6.49
C TYR A 218 16.21 13.76 -6.10
N GLY A 219 17.46 13.31 -5.93
CA GLY A 219 18.61 14.17 -5.71
C GLY A 219 18.76 14.69 -4.29
N ILE A 220 18.05 14.11 -3.31
CA ILE A 220 18.29 14.41 -1.91
C ILE A 220 19.66 13.81 -1.52
N PRO A 221 20.60 14.61 -0.99
CA PRO A 221 21.98 14.18 -0.80
C PRO A 221 22.12 13.33 0.47
N ILE A 222 21.70 12.07 0.41
CA ILE A 222 21.81 11.08 1.48
C ILE A 222 22.55 9.82 1.02
N LYS A 223 23.13 9.07 1.97
CA LYS A 223 23.63 7.70 1.77
C LYS A 223 23.05 6.76 2.80
N LEU A 224 22.85 5.51 2.40
CA LEU A 224 22.61 4.39 3.33
C LEU A 224 23.96 3.95 3.90
N VAL A 225 24.05 3.86 5.24
CA VAL A 225 25.27 3.38 5.92
C VAL A 225 25.08 2.00 6.55
N MET A 226 23.89 1.69 7.06
CA MET A 226 23.55 0.41 7.71
C MET A 226 22.09 0.04 7.45
N PHE A 227 21.74 -1.25 7.54
CA PHE A 227 20.36 -1.65 7.78
C PHE A 227 19.98 -1.37 9.25
N ALA A 228 18.69 -1.15 9.52
CA ALA A 228 18.23 -0.95 10.90
C ALA A 228 17.86 -2.27 11.60
N HIS A 229 17.44 -3.26 10.80
CA HIS A 229 17.04 -4.61 11.21
C HIS A 229 16.86 -5.51 9.96
N ARG A 230 16.49 -6.77 10.20
CA ARG A 230 15.94 -7.71 9.22
C ARG A 230 14.63 -8.31 9.74
N ASN A 231 13.76 -8.80 8.86
CA ASN A 231 12.42 -9.33 9.21
C ASN A 231 11.59 -8.31 10.03
N GLY A 232 10.65 -8.78 10.85
CA GLY A 232 9.97 -7.94 11.86
C GLY A 232 8.63 -7.36 11.47
N SER A 233 8.12 -7.67 10.27
CA SER A 233 6.77 -7.28 9.85
C SER A 233 5.78 -8.42 10.01
N ILE A 234 4.52 -8.08 10.24
CA ILE A 234 3.42 -9.02 10.44
C ILE A 234 2.27 -8.67 9.51
N PHE A 235 1.67 -9.69 8.91
CA PHE A 235 0.42 -9.59 8.16
C PHE A 235 -0.74 -10.07 9.04
N VAL A 236 -1.74 -9.21 9.23
CA VAL A 236 -2.93 -9.54 10.00
C VAL A 236 -4.19 -9.33 9.17
N ARG A 237 -5.24 -10.10 9.50
CA ARG A 237 -6.58 -9.86 8.97
C ARG A 237 -7.53 -9.37 10.05
N SER A 238 -8.59 -8.69 9.66
CA SER A 238 -9.66 -8.27 10.58
C SER A 238 -10.36 -9.47 11.22
N LYS A 239 -10.67 -9.37 12.52
CA LYS A 239 -11.45 -10.36 13.26
C LYS A 239 -12.97 -10.12 13.16
N SER A 240 -13.40 -8.93 12.75
CA SER A 240 -14.83 -8.54 12.73
C SER A 240 -15.67 -9.33 11.72
N LYS A 241 -15.04 -10.09 10.81
CA LYS A 241 -15.70 -10.82 9.73
C LYS A 241 -15.56 -12.32 9.92
N ASN A 242 -16.70 -13.02 9.97
CA ASN A 242 -16.73 -14.48 9.94
C ASN A 242 -16.09 -14.98 8.64
N TYR A 243 -14.98 -15.71 8.78
CA TYR A 243 -14.34 -16.37 7.66
C TYR A 243 -15.19 -17.54 7.15
N ARG A 244 -15.41 -17.60 5.84
CA ARG A 244 -15.90 -18.78 5.13
C ARG A 244 -14.99 -19.05 3.94
N LYS A 245 -14.59 -20.32 3.76
CA LYS A 245 -13.75 -20.75 2.64
C LYS A 245 -14.46 -20.48 1.30
N PRO A 246 -13.73 -20.08 0.25
CA PRO A 246 -12.26 -20.01 0.15
C PRO A 246 -11.64 -18.68 0.63
N TYR A 247 -10.34 -18.72 0.97
CA TYR A 247 -9.60 -17.63 1.64
C TYR A 247 -9.51 -16.34 0.81
N GLN A 248 -9.51 -16.46 -0.52
CA GLN A 248 -9.51 -15.35 -1.47
C GLN A 248 -10.73 -14.42 -1.30
N GLN A 249 -11.92 -14.97 -1.03
CA GLN A 249 -13.13 -14.17 -0.81
C GLN A 249 -13.03 -13.24 0.39
N PHE A 250 -12.18 -13.60 1.36
CA PHE A 250 -12.02 -12.76 2.52
C PHE A 250 -11.39 -11.42 2.15
N PHE A 251 -10.54 -11.35 1.12
CA PHE A 251 -9.81 -10.13 0.75
C PHE A 251 -10.33 -9.44 -0.51
N LYS A 252 -10.95 -10.19 -1.42
CA LYS A 252 -11.46 -9.64 -2.68
C LYS A 252 -12.45 -8.49 -2.41
N HIS A 253 -12.30 -7.40 -3.17
CA HIS A 253 -13.05 -6.14 -3.12
C HIS A 253 -13.01 -5.41 -1.77
N LYS A 254 -11.94 -5.60 -1.00
CA LYS A 254 -11.77 -4.95 0.32
C LYS A 254 -10.48 -4.16 0.39
N THR A 255 -10.43 -3.27 1.38
CA THR A 255 -9.27 -2.42 1.64
C THR A 255 -8.28 -3.10 2.57
N PHE A 256 -7.01 -3.17 2.16
CA PHE A 256 -5.89 -3.66 2.94
C PHE A 256 -4.92 -2.51 3.20
N PHE A 257 -4.56 -2.27 4.48
CA PHE A 257 -3.71 -1.14 4.80
C PHE A 257 -2.22 -1.49 4.72
N ILE A 258 -1.46 -0.54 4.17
CA ILE A 258 0.00 -0.56 4.10
C ILE A 258 0.55 0.74 4.70
N PRO A 259 1.79 0.76 5.23
CA PRO A 259 2.28 1.93 5.96
C PRO A 259 2.76 3.05 5.03
N HIS A 260 3.15 2.70 3.79
CA HIS A 260 3.60 3.62 2.76
C HIS A 260 3.61 2.90 1.39
N LYS A 261 3.37 3.61 0.27
CA LYS A 261 3.44 3.02 -1.09
C LYS A 261 4.84 2.49 -1.41
N MET A 262 5.85 3.31 -1.18
CA MET A 262 7.27 2.94 -1.22
C MET A 262 7.67 2.12 0.02
N SER A 263 7.18 0.89 0.19
CA SER A 263 7.54 0.05 1.33
C SER A 263 7.67 -1.44 0.99
N VAL A 264 8.50 -2.14 1.75
CA VAL A 264 8.61 -3.61 1.68
C VAL A 264 7.30 -4.28 2.11
N HIS A 265 6.54 -3.66 3.01
CA HIS A 265 5.20 -4.11 3.39
C HIS A 265 4.23 -4.15 2.20
N ASN A 266 4.25 -3.10 1.36
CA ASN A 266 3.49 -3.05 0.12
C ASN A 266 3.96 -4.17 -0.83
N MET A 267 5.27 -4.29 -1.03
CA MET A 267 5.88 -5.31 -1.89
C MET A 267 5.48 -6.74 -1.48
N LEU A 268 5.65 -7.10 -0.20
CA LEU A 268 5.34 -8.43 0.31
C LEU A 268 3.84 -8.72 0.32
N SER A 269 3.00 -7.72 0.62
CA SER A 269 1.54 -7.86 0.50
C SER A 269 1.11 -8.06 -0.95
N HIS A 270 1.71 -7.32 -1.89
CA HIS A 270 1.48 -7.46 -3.32
C HIS A 270 1.85 -8.88 -3.80
N MET A 271 3.02 -9.39 -3.40
CA MET A 271 3.44 -10.76 -3.68
C MET A 271 2.42 -11.78 -3.17
N TYR A 272 2.00 -11.64 -1.91
CA TYR A 272 1.07 -12.54 -1.26
C TYR A 272 -0.28 -12.62 -1.99
N PHE A 273 -0.91 -11.46 -2.24
CA PHE A 273 -2.19 -11.42 -2.92
C PHE A 273 -2.11 -11.87 -4.38
N THR A 274 -1.03 -11.52 -5.09
CA THR A 274 -0.81 -11.98 -6.47
C THR A 274 -0.71 -13.50 -6.54
N GLN A 275 -0.01 -14.14 -5.59
CA GLN A 275 0.07 -15.60 -5.48
C GLN A 275 -1.31 -16.24 -5.21
N MET A 276 -2.20 -15.54 -4.53
CA MET A 276 -3.59 -15.98 -4.31
C MET A 276 -4.50 -15.80 -5.54
N GLY A 277 -3.99 -15.29 -6.67
CA GLY A 277 -4.77 -14.97 -7.86
C GLY A 277 -5.56 -13.67 -7.75
N LEU A 278 -5.26 -12.82 -6.76
CA LEU A 278 -5.84 -11.50 -6.59
C LEU A 278 -4.98 -10.45 -7.30
N LYS A 279 -5.58 -9.29 -7.61
CA LYS A 279 -4.97 -8.14 -8.26
C LYS A 279 -4.86 -7.01 -7.20
N PRO A 280 -3.85 -7.04 -6.32
CA PRO A 280 -3.67 -6.01 -5.31
C PRO A 280 -3.12 -4.73 -5.94
N GLY A 281 -3.52 -3.58 -5.41
CA GLY A 281 -2.93 -2.32 -5.84
C GLY A 281 -3.65 -1.12 -5.25
N ILE A 282 -3.04 0.04 -5.42
CA ILE A 282 -3.68 1.31 -5.10
C ILE A 282 -4.60 1.66 -6.27
N PRO A 283 -5.85 2.08 -6.02
CA PRO A 283 -6.78 2.48 -7.08
C PRO A 283 -6.13 3.46 -8.08
N GLY A 284 -6.32 3.19 -9.37
CA GLY A 284 -5.65 3.86 -10.48
C GLY A 284 -6.29 3.45 -11.80
N LYS A 285 -5.50 3.33 -12.88
CA LYS A 285 -6.01 2.96 -14.22
C LYS A 285 -6.24 1.45 -14.44
N GLU A 286 -5.72 0.60 -13.57
CA GLU A 286 -5.81 -0.87 -13.70
C GLU A 286 -6.90 -1.44 -12.78
N ALA A 287 -7.51 -2.58 -13.16
CA ALA A 287 -8.48 -3.27 -12.30
C ALA A 287 -7.76 -3.90 -11.11
N VAL A 288 -7.96 -3.31 -9.93
CA VAL A 288 -7.55 -3.87 -8.65
C VAL A 288 -8.75 -4.54 -7.98
N ASN A 289 -8.55 -5.73 -7.43
CA ASN A 289 -9.56 -6.45 -6.67
C ASN A 289 -9.17 -6.66 -5.20
N VAL A 290 -8.04 -6.09 -4.75
CA VAL A 290 -7.74 -5.80 -3.35
C VAL A 290 -7.17 -4.39 -3.30
N LEU A 291 -7.85 -3.48 -2.61
CA LEU A 291 -7.49 -2.07 -2.60
C LEU A 291 -6.45 -1.83 -1.53
N PHE A 292 -5.30 -1.29 -1.90
CA PHE A 292 -4.28 -0.86 -0.94
C PHE A 292 -4.47 0.60 -0.59
N ASP A 293 -4.54 0.87 0.71
CA ASP A 293 -4.64 2.21 1.25
C ASP A 293 -3.52 2.47 2.27
N VAL A 294 -3.05 3.71 2.32
CA VAL A 294 -1.88 4.10 3.10
C VAL A 294 -2.28 4.69 4.43
N VAL A 295 -1.95 3.99 5.51
CA VAL A 295 -2.29 4.41 6.87
C VAL A 295 -1.02 4.40 7.73
N PRO A 296 -0.74 5.45 8.53
CA PRO A 296 0.37 5.45 9.45
C PRO A 296 0.30 4.23 10.40
N PRO A 297 1.43 3.57 10.70
CA PRO A 297 1.44 2.35 11.50
C PRO A 297 0.58 2.41 12.77
N VAL A 298 0.76 3.45 13.58
CA VAL A 298 0.05 3.63 14.86
C VAL A 298 -1.46 3.84 14.71
N LYS A 299 -1.95 4.13 13.50
CA LYS A 299 -3.37 4.34 13.18
C LYS A 299 -4.04 3.13 12.56
N MET A 300 -3.27 2.15 12.06
CA MET A 300 -3.84 0.97 11.40
C MET A 300 -4.84 0.19 12.27
N PRO A 301 -4.62 -0.06 13.58
CA PRO A 301 -5.60 -0.79 14.40
C PRO A 301 -6.94 -0.04 14.54
N GLU A 302 -6.88 1.27 14.71
CA GLU A 302 -8.06 2.16 14.77
C GLU A 302 -8.85 2.07 13.46
N PHE A 303 -8.17 2.23 12.32
CA PHE A 303 -8.80 2.17 10.99
C PHE A 303 -9.40 0.80 10.67
N LEU A 304 -8.70 -0.29 11.02
CA LEU A 304 -9.19 -1.66 10.85
C LEU A 304 -10.46 -1.91 11.66
N SER A 305 -10.59 -1.30 12.84
CA SER A 305 -11.75 -1.46 13.71
C SER A 305 -12.96 -0.64 13.23
N GLU A 306 -12.73 0.54 12.65
CA GLU A 306 -13.78 1.48 12.26
C GLU A 306 -14.28 1.30 10.83
N ASN A 307 -13.47 0.71 9.94
CA ASN A 307 -13.83 0.56 8.52
C ASN A 307 -14.35 -0.86 8.24
N PRO A 308 -15.68 -1.06 8.04
CA PRO A 308 -16.25 -2.37 7.77
C PRO A 308 -15.78 -2.98 6.45
N GLU A 309 -15.23 -2.19 5.51
CA GLU A 309 -14.71 -2.68 4.23
C GLU A 309 -13.22 -3.04 4.30
N SER A 310 -12.54 -2.74 5.41
CA SER A 310 -11.16 -3.17 5.62
C SER A 310 -11.06 -4.68 5.85
N CYS A 311 -10.01 -5.31 5.33
CA CYS A 311 -9.74 -6.74 5.46
C CYS A 311 -8.50 -7.05 6.30
N GLY A 312 -7.56 -6.12 6.45
CA GLY A 312 -6.34 -6.38 7.20
C GLY A 312 -5.30 -5.29 6.98
N PHE A 313 -4.10 -5.53 7.49
CA PHE A 313 -2.95 -4.71 7.21
C PHE A 313 -1.65 -5.48 7.36
N MET A 314 -0.58 -4.97 6.74
CA MET A 314 0.79 -5.43 6.95
C MET A 314 1.65 -4.29 7.46
N VAL A 315 2.36 -4.52 8.57
CA VAL A 315 3.11 -3.46 9.27
C VAL A 315 4.24 -4.06 10.10
N ALA A 316 5.23 -3.24 10.46
CA ALA A 316 6.23 -3.57 11.46
C ALA A 316 5.60 -3.77 12.84
N GLU A 317 6.19 -4.66 13.64
CA GLU A 317 5.81 -4.83 15.05
C GLU A 317 6.18 -3.59 15.89
N PRO A 318 5.52 -3.35 17.04
CA PRO A 318 4.57 -4.20 17.76
C PRO A 318 3.09 -3.98 17.36
N ILE A 319 2.84 -3.24 16.29
CA ILE A 319 1.48 -2.76 15.96
C ILE A 319 0.52 -3.92 15.69
N GLY A 320 0.94 -4.92 14.91
CA GLY A 320 0.10 -6.07 14.56
C GLY A 320 -0.16 -6.98 15.76
N SER A 321 0.88 -7.31 16.55
CA SER A 321 0.70 -8.07 17.79
C SER A 321 -0.14 -7.31 18.83
N GLY A 322 -0.03 -5.98 18.88
CA GLY A 322 -0.90 -5.11 19.66
C GLY A 322 -2.37 -5.22 19.25
N ALA A 323 -2.66 -5.15 17.95
CA ALA A 323 -4.02 -5.30 17.42
C ALA A 323 -4.61 -6.69 17.69
N ILE A 324 -3.79 -7.74 17.64
CA ILE A 324 -4.19 -9.11 18.01
C ILE A 324 -4.53 -9.19 19.50
N SER A 325 -3.68 -8.63 20.36
CA SER A 325 -3.92 -8.59 21.81
C SER A 325 -5.18 -7.78 22.18
N ALA A 326 -5.54 -6.78 21.37
CA ALA A 326 -6.77 -6.01 21.52
C ALA A 326 -8.02 -6.73 20.96
N GLY A 327 -7.86 -7.90 20.34
CA GLY A 327 -8.96 -8.65 19.73
C GLY A 327 -9.48 -8.05 18.41
N ILE A 328 -8.75 -7.12 17.81
CA ILE A 328 -9.13 -6.43 16.57
C ILE A 328 -8.77 -7.30 15.34
N ALA A 329 -7.65 -8.01 15.42
CA ALA A 329 -7.05 -8.71 14.28
C ALA A 329 -6.61 -10.15 14.60
N GLU A 330 -6.36 -10.94 13.56
CA GLU A 330 -5.82 -12.30 13.63
C GLU A 330 -4.59 -12.45 12.72
N LYS A 331 -3.48 -12.96 13.27
CA LYS A 331 -2.22 -13.19 12.53
C LYS A 331 -2.44 -14.15 11.37
N GLN A 332 -1.89 -13.81 10.20
CA GLN A 332 -1.83 -14.73 9.06
C GLN A 332 -0.43 -15.30 8.87
N PHE A 333 0.57 -14.44 8.83
CA PHE A 333 1.98 -14.82 8.73
C PHE A 333 2.86 -13.67 9.20
N VAL A 334 4.14 -13.97 9.44
CA VAL A 334 5.20 -12.96 9.57
C VAL A 334 6.00 -12.86 8.28
N SER A 335 6.58 -11.71 8.01
CA SER A 335 7.21 -11.40 6.71
C SER A 335 8.33 -12.35 6.31
N SER A 336 9.03 -12.93 7.30
CA SER A 336 10.11 -13.90 7.05
C SER A 336 9.61 -15.18 6.38
N GLU A 337 8.32 -15.48 6.48
CA GLU A 337 7.68 -16.62 5.80
C GLU A 337 7.56 -16.41 4.28
N ILE A 338 7.59 -15.16 3.81
CA ILE A 338 7.64 -14.83 2.38
C ILE A 338 9.09 -14.58 1.95
N TRP A 339 9.85 -13.85 2.76
CA TRP A 339 11.22 -13.48 2.46
C TRP A 339 12.09 -13.48 3.72
N GLU A 340 12.77 -14.59 4.00
CA GLU A 340 13.60 -14.73 5.20
C GLU A 340 14.83 -13.81 5.14
N ASN A 341 15.08 -13.10 6.25
CA ASN A 341 16.15 -12.12 6.44
C ASN A 341 16.06 -10.87 5.55
N HIS A 342 14.88 -10.53 5.04
CA HIS A 342 14.69 -9.33 4.22
C HIS A 342 15.01 -8.04 5.00
N PRO A 343 15.62 -7.01 4.38
CA PRO A 343 15.67 -5.68 4.96
C PRO A 343 14.31 -4.97 4.82
N CYS A 344 14.06 -3.98 5.68
CA CYS A 344 12.90 -3.09 5.56
C CYS A 344 13.29 -1.64 5.87
N CYS A 345 13.65 -1.35 7.11
CA CYS A 345 14.16 -0.04 7.52
C CYS A 345 15.69 0.01 7.45
N VAL A 346 16.22 1.19 7.13
CA VAL A 346 17.65 1.46 6.94
C VAL A 346 18.05 2.73 7.68
N ALA A 347 19.31 2.83 8.06
CA ALA A 347 19.91 4.06 8.59
C ALA A 347 20.55 4.84 7.43
N VAL A 348 20.00 6.03 7.15
CA VAL A 348 20.56 6.96 6.16
C VAL A 348 21.10 8.22 6.82
N PHE A 349 22.16 8.77 6.26
CA PHE A 349 22.79 10.01 6.69
C PHE A 349 22.87 11.00 5.54
N ARG A 350 22.78 12.29 5.84
CA ARG A 350 23.08 13.35 4.87
C ARG A 350 24.55 13.32 4.47
N ASN A 351 24.84 13.51 3.18
CA ASN A 351 26.20 13.56 2.64
C ASN A 351 27.06 14.60 3.36
N GLU A 352 26.46 15.75 3.70
CA GLU A 352 27.15 16.81 4.43
C GLU A 352 27.68 16.33 5.78
N PHE A 353 26.87 15.58 6.54
CA PHE A 353 27.26 15.05 7.84
C PHE A 353 28.34 13.97 7.68
N ILE A 354 28.17 13.05 6.73
CA ILE A 354 29.17 12.01 6.41
C ILE A 354 30.53 12.63 6.06
N ASN A 355 30.53 13.68 5.24
CA ASN A 355 31.76 14.31 4.76
C ASN A 355 32.46 15.12 5.85
N LYS A 356 31.70 15.77 6.75
CA LYS A 356 32.26 16.62 7.81
C LYS A 356 32.63 15.83 9.08
N HIS A 357 31.92 14.74 9.37
CA HIS A 357 32.08 13.95 10.60
C HIS A 357 32.08 12.43 10.35
N PRO A 358 32.97 11.91 9.48
CA PRO A 358 33.04 10.47 9.21
C PRO A 358 33.34 9.65 10.48
N GLU A 359 34.12 10.19 11.43
CA GLU A 359 34.42 9.56 12.71
C GLU A 359 33.16 9.34 13.57
N ALA A 360 32.23 10.31 13.58
CA ALA A 360 30.96 10.18 14.27
C ALA A 360 30.05 9.12 13.62
N VAL A 361 30.04 9.05 12.28
CA VAL A 361 29.28 8.03 11.54
C VAL A 361 29.85 6.63 11.80
N GLN A 362 31.18 6.49 11.83
CA GLN A 362 31.81 5.21 12.18
C GLN A 362 31.48 4.78 13.61
N GLU A 363 31.62 5.68 14.58
CA GLU A 363 31.29 5.42 15.98
C GLU A 363 29.82 5.03 16.14
N PHE A 364 28.91 5.73 15.45
CA PHE A 364 27.50 5.39 15.39
C PHE A 364 27.26 3.96 14.87
N CYS A 365 27.90 3.56 13.76
CA CYS A 365 27.72 2.23 13.17
C CYS A 365 28.22 1.11 14.12
N ASN A 366 29.33 1.35 14.81
CA ASN A 366 29.87 0.44 15.81
C ASN A 366 28.89 0.28 16.98
N LEU A 367 28.43 1.39 17.57
CA LEU A 367 27.48 1.38 18.68
C LEU A 367 26.13 0.77 18.30
N LEU A 368 25.66 0.99 17.07
CA LEU A 368 24.41 0.40 16.57
C LEU A 368 24.52 -1.12 16.41
N THR A 369 25.67 -1.62 15.95
CA THR A 369 25.96 -3.06 15.87
C THR A 369 25.94 -3.71 17.25
N GLU A 370 26.56 -3.06 18.25
CA GLU A 370 26.51 -3.51 19.64
C GLU A 370 25.10 -3.51 20.23
N ALA A 371 24.31 -2.46 19.95
CA ALA A 371 22.92 -2.36 20.38
C ALA A 371 22.06 -3.47 19.76
N GLY A 372 22.29 -3.80 18.48
CA GLY A 372 21.62 -4.91 17.80
C GLY A 372 21.91 -6.26 18.43
N LYS A 373 23.19 -6.55 18.71
CA LYS A 373 23.57 -7.77 19.44
C LYS A 373 22.94 -7.83 20.84
N PHE A 374 22.93 -6.72 21.56
CA PHE A 374 22.32 -6.65 22.90
C PHE A 374 20.85 -7.04 22.91
N ILE A 375 20.08 -6.67 21.88
CA ILE A 375 18.64 -7.02 21.79
C ILE A 375 18.45 -8.53 21.75
N GLY A 376 19.23 -9.24 20.93
CA GLY A 376 19.17 -10.69 20.82
C GLY A 376 19.64 -11.40 22.10
N ASP A 377 20.71 -10.90 22.71
CA ASP A 377 21.30 -11.50 23.92
C ASP A 377 20.46 -11.21 25.19
N ASN A 378 19.70 -10.10 25.22
CA ASN A 378 19.03 -9.58 26.41
C ASN A 378 17.58 -9.11 26.11
N PRO A 379 16.68 -9.99 25.62
CA PRO A 379 15.34 -9.59 25.19
C PRO A 379 14.46 -9.05 26.34
N ASP A 380 14.72 -9.47 27.57
CA ASP A 380 14.03 -9.00 28.76
C ASP A 380 14.35 -7.54 29.10
N GLU A 381 15.63 -7.13 29.08
CA GLU A 381 16.01 -5.72 29.19
C GLU A 381 15.58 -4.91 27.96
N ALA A 382 15.80 -5.44 26.75
CA ALA A 382 15.47 -4.75 25.52
C ALA A 382 13.97 -4.44 25.41
N SER A 383 13.10 -5.34 25.87
CA SER A 383 11.66 -5.10 25.91
C SER A 383 11.24 -3.96 26.85
N LYS A 384 11.99 -3.72 27.95
CA LYS A 384 11.75 -2.56 28.84
C LYS A 384 12.13 -1.25 28.16
N ILE A 385 13.30 -1.24 27.50
CA ILE A 385 13.77 -0.09 26.72
C ILE A 385 12.77 0.21 25.59
N ALA A 386 12.26 -0.82 24.94
CA ALA A 386 11.28 -0.68 23.87
C ALA A 386 9.98 0.01 24.32
N VAL A 387 9.48 -0.26 25.53
CA VAL A 387 8.30 0.46 26.06
C VAL A 387 8.56 1.96 26.12
N SER A 388 9.66 2.38 26.77
CA SER A 388 9.93 3.81 26.97
C SER A 388 10.36 4.52 25.68
N PHE A 389 11.02 3.82 24.76
CA PHE A 389 11.50 4.40 23.51
C PHE A 389 10.41 4.49 22.43
N LEU A 390 9.58 3.46 22.31
CA LEU A 390 8.53 3.40 21.27
C LEU A 390 7.22 4.04 21.71
N ASP A 391 6.96 4.17 23.01
CA ASP A 391 5.74 4.76 23.55
C ASP A 391 6.05 5.71 24.73
N PRO A 392 6.84 6.78 24.51
CA PRO A 392 7.33 7.66 25.58
C PRO A 392 6.19 8.35 26.35
N GLU A 393 5.09 8.65 25.67
CA GLU A 393 3.90 9.31 26.24
C GLU A 393 2.82 8.29 26.69
N GLY A 394 3.06 6.98 26.54
CA GLY A 394 2.11 5.94 26.91
C GLY A 394 0.82 5.91 26.09
N GLN A 395 0.80 6.50 24.90
CA GLN A 395 -0.38 6.62 24.04
C GLN A 395 -0.74 5.30 23.34
N LEU A 396 0.26 4.46 23.04
CA LEU A 396 0.05 3.15 22.43
C LEU A 396 -0.31 2.08 23.47
N GLY A 397 -0.02 2.33 24.75
CA GLY A 397 -0.25 1.40 25.85
C GLY A 397 0.64 0.15 25.75
N LEU A 398 1.87 0.30 25.24
CA LEU A 398 2.77 -0.83 25.02
C LEU A 398 3.14 -1.51 26.35
N LYS A 399 3.08 -2.83 26.37
CA LYS A 399 3.43 -3.65 27.54
C LYS A 399 4.72 -4.41 27.27
N GLN A 400 5.57 -4.48 28.30
CA GLN A 400 6.83 -5.23 28.23
C GLN A 400 6.61 -6.69 27.78
N ALA A 401 5.58 -7.37 28.30
CA ALA A 401 5.29 -8.76 27.94
C ALA A 401 5.03 -8.94 26.43
N LEU A 402 4.28 -8.02 25.80
CA LEU A 402 4.01 -8.04 24.37
C LEU A 402 5.31 -7.87 23.57
N LEU A 403 6.11 -6.86 23.93
CA LEU A 403 7.38 -6.56 23.27
C LEU A 403 8.38 -7.70 23.43
N ARG A 404 8.43 -8.33 24.61
CA ARG A 404 9.24 -9.53 24.84
C ARG A 404 8.83 -10.66 23.90
N THR A 405 7.53 -10.90 23.71
CA THR A 405 7.05 -11.90 22.74
C THR A 405 7.50 -11.56 21.32
N VAL A 406 7.35 -10.30 20.89
CA VAL A 406 7.80 -9.84 19.56
C VAL A 406 9.30 -10.07 19.36
N LEU A 407 10.13 -9.69 20.34
CA LEU A 407 11.60 -9.78 20.24
C LEU A 407 12.13 -11.22 20.34
N THR A 408 11.32 -12.16 20.83
CA THR A 408 11.72 -13.57 21.01
C THR A 408 11.06 -14.51 20.00
N ASP A 409 10.25 -13.98 19.05
CA ASP A 409 9.70 -14.78 17.96
C ASP A 409 10.86 -15.24 17.03
N PRO A 410 11.09 -16.55 16.85
CA PRO A 410 12.19 -17.06 16.01
C PRO A 410 12.11 -16.62 14.54
N LYS A 411 10.91 -16.31 14.04
CA LYS A 411 10.66 -15.77 12.69
C LYS A 411 10.46 -14.24 12.71
N GLY A 412 10.55 -13.63 13.89
CA GLY A 412 10.37 -12.20 14.11
C GLY A 412 11.56 -11.37 13.66
N ILE A 413 11.63 -10.16 14.22
CA ILE A 413 12.68 -9.18 13.94
C ILE A 413 14.07 -9.73 14.34
N LYS A 414 15.06 -9.49 13.49
CA LYS A 414 16.47 -9.79 13.75
C LYS A 414 17.28 -8.49 13.72
N THR A 415 18.18 -8.34 14.68
CA THR A 415 18.95 -7.10 14.89
C THR A 415 20.44 -7.37 15.08
N ASP A 416 20.86 -8.63 15.06
CA ASP A 416 22.24 -9.10 15.22
C ASP A 416 23.10 -8.90 13.96
N ASN A 417 22.48 -8.74 12.79
CA ASN A 417 23.16 -8.44 11.54
C ASN A 417 22.53 -7.30 10.75
N LEU A 418 23.16 -6.13 10.83
CA LEU A 418 22.76 -4.86 10.23
C LEU A 418 23.56 -4.53 8.96
N TYR A 419 24.41 -5.44 8.49
CA TYR A 419 25.26 -5.21 7.33
C TYR A 419 24.42 -4.98 6.06
N PRO A 420 24.63 -3.88 5.30
CA PRO A 420 23.83 -3.55 4.13
C PRO A 420 24.25 -4.36 2.90
N VAL A 421 23.37 -5.27 2.50
CA VAL A 421 23.54 -6.13 1.31
C VAL A 421 22.87 -5.46 0.11
N ILE A 422 23.64 -5.14 -0.93
CA ILE A 422 23.14 -4.40 -2.10
C ILE A 422 22.14 -5.24 -2.88
N GLU A 423 22.36 -6.55 -2.98
CA GLU A 423 21.51 -7.48 -3.71
C GLU A 423 20.09 -7.59 -3.10
N ASP A 424 19.98 -7.40 -1.77
CA ASP A 424 18.69 -7.33 -1.10
C ASP A 424 17.93 -6.05 -1.55
N LEU A 425 18.62 -4.91 -1.66
CA LEU A 425 18.03 -3.66 -2.17
C LEU A 425 17.69 -3.74 -3.66
N GLU A 426 18.53 -4.43 -4.44
CA GLU A 426 18.29 -4.70 -5.85
C GLU A 426 17.01 -5.52 -6.05
N THR A 427 16.82 -6.55 -5.23
CA THR A 427 15.58 -7.35 -5.21
C THR A 427 14.34 -6.47 -4.97
N ILE A 428 14.43 -5.54 -4.01
CA ILE A 428 13.35 -4.60 -3.69
C ILE A 428 13.03 -3.71 -4.90
N GLN A 429 14.01 -2.96 -5.42
CA GLN A 429 13.74 -2.00 -6.50
C GLN A 429 13.29 -2.69 -7.79
N ASN A 430 13.82 -3.89 -8.09
CA ASN A 430 13.46 -4.65 -9.27
C ASN A 430 12.02 -5.14 -9.19
N TYR A 431 11.59 -5.70 -8.06
CA TYR A 431 10.20 -6.14 -7.92
C TYR A 431 9.24 -4.94 -7.98
N MET A 432 9.52 -3.88 -7.22
CA MET A 432 8.65 -2.70 -7.19
C MET A 432 8.53 -2.05 -8.57
N THR A 433 9.63 -1.92 -9.31
CA THR A 433 9.61 -1.30 -10.64
C THR A 433 8.97 -2.23 -11.69
N ASN A 434 9.38 -3.49 -11.75
CA ASN A 434 9.02 -4.39 -12.85
C ASN A 434 7.66 -5.08 -12.67
N ASN A 435 7.24 -5.32 -11.42
CA ASN A 435 6.00 -6.05 -11.12
C ASN A 435 4.89 -5.15 -10.60
N MET A 436 5.23 -4.03 -9.95
CA MET A 436 4.24 -3.12 -9.35
C MET A 436 4.16 -1.78 -10.09
N SER A 437 5.08 -1.50 -11.02
CA SER A 437 5.20 -0.21 -11.71
C SER A 437 5.34 0.98 -10.75
N ILE A 438 6.02 0.77 -9.61
CA ILE A 438 6.23 1.77 -8.56
C ILE A 438 7.72 1.96 -8.30
N GLY A 439 8.15 3.22 -8.14
CA GLY A 439 9.53 3.58 -7.90
C GLY A 439 10.39 3.60 -9.16
N ARG A 440 11.71 3.76 -8.98
CA ARG A 440 12.70 3.76 -10.07
C ARG A 440 13.93 2.97 -9.66
N ILE A 441 14.60 2.40 -10.65
CA ILE A 441 15.90 1.74 -10.49
C ILE A 441 16.97 2.81 -10.30
N ILE A 442 17.76 2.71 -9.23
CA ILE A 442 18.89 3.61 -8.94
C ILE A 442 20.23 2.87 -8.99
N ASP A 443 21.32 3.63 -9.07
CA ASP A 443 22.66 3.10 -8.79
C ASP A 443 22.85 2.87 -7.29
N LEU A 444 22.69 1.63 -6.87
CA LEU A 444 22.83 1.22 -5.48
C LEU A 444 24.27 1.33 -4.96
N ASN A 445 25.29 1.25 -5.82
CA ASN A 445 26.68 1.44 -5.41
C ASN A 445 26.95 2.92 -5.11
N ALA A 446 26.29 3.83 -5.83
CA ALA A 446 26.32 5.23 -5.48
C ALA A 446 25.51 5.50 -4.20
N PHE A 447 24.40 4.83 -3.97
CA PHE A 447 23.53 5.09 -2.81
C PHE A 447 24.08 4.55 -1.47
N VAL A 448 24.72 3.38 -1.48
CA VAL A 448 25.19 2.69 -0.25
C VAL A 448 26.66 3.03 0.03
N ASP A 449 26.95 3.60 1.20
CA ASP A 449 28.31 3.83 1.70
C ASP A 449 28.73 2.72 2.66
N LYS A 450 29.31 1.64 2.12
CA LYS A 450 29.68 0.44 2.88
C LYS A 450 30.87 0.63 3.82
N ARG A 451 31.67 1.70 3.66
CA ARG A 451 32.93 1.88 4.41
C ARG A 451 32.74 1.73 5.92
N PHE A 452 31.64 2.28 6.43
CA PHE A 452 31.33 2.24 7.86
C PHE A 452 30.89 0.85 8.34
N ALA A 453 30.07 0.17 7.55
CA ALA A 453 29.61 -1.19 7.85
C ALA A 453 30.73 -2.22 7.71
N ASP A 454 31.61 -2.08 6.71
CA ASP A 454 32.78 -2.94 6.50
C ASP A 454 33.71 -2.91 7.71
N GLU A 455 33.98 -1.71 8.24
CA GLU A 455 34.80 -1.56 9.45
C GLU A 455 34.08 -2.06 10.71
N ALA A 456 32.77 -1.79 10.86
CA ALA A 456 31.99 -2.24 12.02
C ALA A 456 31.87 -3.77 12.10
N TYR A 457 31.89 -4.46 10.95
CA TYR A 457 31.78 -5.91 10.85
C TYR A 457 33.10 -6.62 10.53
N LYS A 458 34.25 -5.93 10.57
CA LYS A 458 35.56 -6.51 10.19
C LYS A 458 35.93 -7.80 10.93
N ASP A 459 35.48 -7.95 12.18
CA ASP A 459 35.76 -9.08 13.06
C ASP A 459 34.60 -10.08 13.16
N ALA A 460 33.54 -9.89 12.37
CA ALA A 460 32.34 -10.73 12.33
C ALA A 460 32.14 -11.31 10.93
N PRO A 461 31.45 -12.45 10.76
CA PRO A 461 31.08 -12.93 9.43
C PRO A 461 30.22 -11.85 8.73
N SER A 462 30.78 -11.21 7.72
CA SER A 462 30.11 -10.19 6.92
C SER A 462 28.95 -10.79 6.12
N GLY A 463 27.78 -10.16 6.19
CA GLY A 463 26.69 -10.34 5.23
C GLY A 463 26.02 -11.73 5.22
N ILE A 464 25.06 -11.94 6.12
CA ILE A 464 24.03 -12.97 5.89
C ILE A 464 23.13 -12.40 4.79
N ARG A 465 23.28 -12.91 3.55
CA ARG A 465 22.35 -12.59 2.46
C ARG A 465 20.94 -13.02 2.86
N SER A 466 19.94 -12.23 2.46
CA SER A 466 18.57 -12.71 2.54
C SER A 466 18.41 -13.97 1.66
N ALA A 467 17.52 -14.88 2.06
CA ALA A 467 17.08 -15.91 1.12
C ALA A 467 16.36 -15.20 -0.02
N SER A 468 16.37 -15.67 -1.26
CA SER A 468 15.48 -15.07 -2.27
C SER A 468 14.02 -15.13 -1.77
N PRO A 469 13.20 -14.11 -2.02
CA PRO A 469 11.78 -14.19 -1.73
C PRO A 469 11.20 -15.46 -2.36
N ILE A 470 10.27 -16.13 -1.68
CA ILE A 470 9.64 -17.36 -2.20
C ILE A 470 8.75 -16.95 -3.38
N ILE A 471 9.34 -16.87 -4.57
CA ILE A 471 8.66 -16.75 -5.87
C ILE A 471 8.81 -18.11 -6.55
N GLN A 472 7.81 -18.99 -6.43
CA GLN A 472 7.68 -20.12 -7.36
C GLN A 472 6.74 -19.74 -8.49
N GLY A 473 7.35 -19.31 -9.59
CA GLY A 473 6.72 -18.96 -10.86
C GLY A 473 7.80 -18.45 -11.81
N ASN A 474 8.42 -19.37 -12.55
CA ASN A 474 9.55 -19.14 -13.46
C ASN A 474 9.41 -17.86 -14.32
N VAL A 475 10.38 -16.95 -14.18
CA VAL A 475 10.98 -16.25 -15.33
C VAL A 475 12.50 -16.26 -15.13
N ALA A 476 13.10 -17.46 -15.09
CA ALA A 476 14.51 -17.58 -15.39
C ALA A 476 14.65 -17.52 -16.91
N LYS A 477 15.26 -16.44 -17.42
CA LYS A 477 15.82 -16.44 -18.78
C LYS A 477 16.83 -17.58 -18.84
N GLU A 478 16.63 -18.50 -19.77
CA GLU A 478 17.68 -19.40 -20.23
C GLU A 478 18.86 -18.54 -20.68
N SER A 479 19.97 -18.63 -19.97
CA SER A 479 21.29 -18.39 -20.55
C SER A 479 22.04 -19.70 -20.47
N ASP A 480 22.28 -20.27 -21.64
CA ASP A 480 23.23 -21.34 -21.88
C ASP A 480 24.57 -21.01 -21.19
N ASP A 481 24.97 -21.81 -20.20
CA ASP A 481 26.22 -22.57 -20.33
C ASP A 481 26.39 -23.57 -19.18
N ALA A 482 26.90 -24.74 -19.56
CA ALA A 482 27.09 -25.91 -18.73
C ALA A 482 28.28 -25.74 -17.76
N ASP A 483 28.10 -26.12 -16.49
CA ASP A 483 28.97 -27.16 -15.91
C ASP A 483 28.47 -27.70 -14.56
N LYS A 484 28.35 -29.03 -14.52
CA LYS A 484 27.91 -29.82 -13.36
C LYS A 484 29.08 -30.03 -12.40
N LYS A 485 28.94 -29.63 -11.13
CA LYS A 485 29.53 -30.37 -9.99
C LYS A 485 28.55 -30.51 -8.83
N ASN A 486 28.20 -31.77 -8.58
CA ASN A 486 27.31 -32.27 -7.55
C ASN A 486 27.81 -31.96 -6.13
N VAL A 487 26.94 -31.39 -5.29
CA VAL A 487 26.97 -31.61 -3.85
C VAL A 487 25.60 -32.11 -3.42
N LYS A 488 25.51 -33.39 -3.06
CA LYS A 488 24.32 -34.00 -2.43
C LYS A 488 24.26 -33.54 -0.98
N ILE A 489 23.25 -32.75 -0.63
CA ILE A 489 22.82 -32.58 0.77
C ILE A 489 21.52 -33.35 0.94
N GLN A 490 21.56 -34.42 1.74
CA GLN A 490 20.40 -35.16 2.19
C GLN A 490 19.71 -34.38 3.32
N SER A 491 18.54 -33.80 3.06
CA SER A 491 17.63 -33.33 4.11
C SER A 491 16.52 -34.35 4.31
N LYS A 492 16.59 -35.10 5.42
CA LYS A 492 15.49 -35.93 5.93
C LYS A 492 14.39 -35.01 6.49
N GLY A 493 13.23 -35.09 5.85
CA GLY A 493 11.88 -35.02 6.43
C GLY A 493 11.58 -33.97 7.50
N LEU A 494 11.04 -32.83 7.05
CA LEU A 494 9.84 -32.24 7.64
C LEU A 494 8.99 -31.71 6.47
N SER A 495 7.94 -32.44 6.11
CA SER A 495 7.01 -32.06 5.04
C SER A 495 6.10 -30.94 5.53
N ILE A 496 6.43 -29.70 5.16
CA ILE A 496 5.45 -28.61 5.16
C ILE A 496 4.78 -28.67 3.78
N GLU A 497 3.53 -29.10 3.73
CA GLU A 497 2.67 -28.94 2.54
C GLU A 497 2.40 -27.44 2.34
N VAL A 498 3.35 -26.74 1.72
CA VAL A 498 3.09 -25.41 1.15
C VAL A 498 2.61 -25.65 -0.28
N LEU A 499 1.30 -25.50 -0.47
CA LEU A 499 0.65 -25.56 -1.76
C LEU A 499 1.35 -24.62 -2.74
N ASN A 500 1.78 -25.19 -3.86
CA ASN A 500 2.35 -24.49 -4.98
C ASN A 500 1.20 -23.77 -5.72
N VAL A 501 0.79 -22.60 -5.21
CA VAL A 501 -0.31 -21.85 -5.81
C VAL A 501 0.24 -21.01 -6.97
N LYS A 502 0.31 -21.62 -8.16
CA LYS A 502 -0.08 -20.89 -9.38
C LYS A 502 -1.50 -20.37 -9.14
N ALA A 503 -1.87 -19.21 -9.70
CA ALA A 503 -3.25 -18.73 -9.63
C ALA A 503 -4.19 -19.88 -10.01
N SER A 504 -4.80 -20.49 -9.00
CA SER A 504 -5.47 -21.76 -9.15
C SER A 504 -6.76 -21.46 -9.88
N ARG A 505 -6.91 -21.99 -11.09
CA ARG A 505 -8.22 -22.14 -11.76
C ARG A 505 -9.09 -23.14 -11.01
N ASP A 506 -8.50 -23.88 -10.06
CA ASP A 506 -9.22 -24.65 -9.04
C ASP A 506 -10.23 -23.78 -8.29
N GLY A 507 -11.50 -24.17 -8.35
CA GLY A 507 -12.54 -23.44 -7.67
C GLY A 507 -13.93 -23.83 -8.13
N LYS A 508 -14.92 -23.20 -7.48
CA LYS A 508 -16.32 -23.38 -7.82
C LYS A 508 -16.74 -22.37 -8.87
N TYR A 509 -17.41 -22.86 -9.91
CA TYR A 509 -17.90 -22.02 -11.00
C TYR A 509 -19.41 -22.18 -11.15
N LEU A 510 -20.11 -21.06 -11.27
CA LEU A 510 -21.48 -21.04 -11.75
C LEU A 510 -21.45 -21.25 -13.27
N SER A 511 -22.04 -22.34 -13.73
CA SER A 511 -22.19 -22.57 -15.16
C SER A 511 -23.44 -21.87 -15.69
N PHE A 512 -23.34 -21.25 -16.85
CA PHE A 512 -24.48 -20.67 -17.56
C PHE A 512 -24.35 -20.89 -19.07
N GLY A 513 -25.49 -20.85 -19.76
CA GLY A 513 -25.60 -21.14 -21.18
C GLY A 513 -25.93 -19.89 -21.97
N ILE A 514 -25.32 -19.78 -23.15
CA ILE A 514 -25.71 -18.85 -24.21
C ILE A 514 -25.67 -19.63 -25.51
N ALA A 515 -26.82 -19.74 -26.19
CA ALA A 515 -27.02 -20.68 -27.28
C ALA A 515 -26.61 -22.11 -26.87
N ASP A 516 -25.77 -22.76 -27.68
CA ASP A 516 -25.29 -24.13 -27.46
C ASP A 516 -23.98 -24.18 -26.64
N GLU A 517 -23.46 -23.03 -26.22
CA GLU A 517 -22.17 -22.91 -25.53
C GLU A 517 -22.34 -22.79 -24.01
N LYS A 518 -21.44 -23.44 -23.26
CA LYS A 518 -21.41 -23.44 -21.79
C LYS A 518 -20.25 -22.59 -21.28
N TYR A 519 -20.58 -21.62 -20.44
CA TYR A 519 -19.65 -20.68 -19.83
C TYR A 519 -19.61 -20.86 -18.32
N GLY A 520 -18.46 -20.60 -17.71
CA GLY A 520 -18.22 -20.68 -16.28
C GLY A 520 -17.81 -19.34 -15.72
N LEU A 521 -18.58 -18.86 -14.75
CA LEU A 521 -18.23 -17.71 -13.93
C LEU A 521 -17.69 -18.20 -12.59
N GLY A 522 -16.61 -17.61 -12.08
CA GLY A 522 -16.19 -17.91 -10.71
C GLY A 522 -17.37 -17.66 -9.75
N ILE A 523 -17.76 -18.64 -8.94
CA ILE A 523 -18.92 -18.48 -8.04
C ILE A 523 -18.73 -17.33 -7.06
N LEU A 524 -17.48 -16.94 -6.82
CA LEU A 524 -17.11 -15.86 -5.93
C LEU A 524 -17.50 -14.49 -6.47
N ASP A 525 -17.68 -14.37 -7.79
CA ASP A 525 -18.10 -13.12 -8.45
C ASP A 525 -19.63 -13.00 -8.48
N VAL A 526 -20.36 -14.09 -8.23
CA VAL A 526 -21.82 -14.13 -8.21
C VAL A 526 -22.35 -13.64 -6.86
N ARG A 527 -23.14 -12.57 -6.86
CA ARG A 527 -23.88 -12.11 -5.69
C ARG A 527 -25.22 -12.82 -5.54
N GLU A 528 -26.00 -12.86 -6.61
CA GLU A 528 -27.26 -13.58 -6.67
C GLU A 528 -27.70 -13.84 -8.11
N ILE A 529 -28.57 -14.83 -8.30
CA ILE A 529 -29.25 -15.07 -9.57
C ILE A 529 -30.70 -14.67 -9.37
N ILE A 530 -31.21 -13.81 -10.24
CA ILE A 530 -32.58 -13.33 -10.19
C ILE A 530 -33.30 -13.65 -11.50
N GLY A 531 -34.61 -13.85 -11.42
CA GLY A 531 -35.44 -13.94 -12.61
C GLY A 531 -35.46 -12.61 -13.38
N MET A 532 -35.96 -12.63 -14.60
CA MET A 532 -36.08 -11.42 -15.41
C MET A 532 -36.89 -10.34 -14.69
N MET A 533 -36.28 -9.17 -14.57
CA MET A 533 -36.92 -7.95 -14.07
C MET A 533 -37.15 -6.99 -15.23
N GLN A 534 -38.04 -6.02 -15.04
CA GLN A 534 -38.20 -4.94 -16.01
C GLN A 534 -36.91 -4.11 -16.08
N ILE A 535 -36.22 -4.20 -17.22
CA ILE A 535 -35.02 -3.40 -17.51
C ILE A 535 -35.48 -2.05 -18.05
N ARG A 536 -35.02 -0.96 -17.43
CA ARG A 536 -35.26 0.40 -17.94
C ARG A 536 -34.16 0.75 -18.92
N PRO A 537 -34.46 0.92 -20.22
CA PRO A 537 -33.45 1.23 -21.23
C PRO A 537 -32.81 2.59 -20.95
N MET A 538 -31.51 2.67 -21.20
CA MET A 538 -30.76 3.92 -21.12
C MET A 538 -30.47 4.41 -22.54
N PRO A 539 -30.62 5.73 -22.81
CA PRO A 539 -30.34 6.28 -24.13
C PRO A 539 -28.85 6.19 -24.46
N GLN A 540 -28.53 6.09 -25.76
CA GLN A 540 -27.16 6.14 -26.29
C GLN A 540 -26.23 5.01 -25.82
N MET A 541 -26.77 3.87 -25.39
CA MET A 541 -25.97 2.72 -24.98
C MET A 541 -25.68 1.77 -26.14
N PRO A 542 -24.51 1.10 -26.14
CA PRO A 542 -24.27 -0.05 -27.01
C PRO A 542 -25.39 -1.08 -26.87
N GLU A 543 -25.71 -1.79 -27.96
CA GLU A 543 -26.90 -2.66 -28.01
C GLU A 543 -26.89 -3.77 -26.94
N PHE A 544 -25.72 -4.27 -26.55
CA PHE A 544 -25.59 -5.27 -25.51
C PHE A 544 -25.85 -4.73 -24.10
N ILE A 545 -25.97 -3.42 -23.89
CA ILE A 545 -26.35 -2.83 -22.61
C ILE A 545 -27.85 -2.53 -22.65
N LYS A 546 -28.63 -3.42 -22.03
CA LYS A 546 -30.09 -3.34 -22.07
C LYS A 546 -30.65 -2.19 -21.24
N GLY A 547 -29.85 -1.66 -20.30
CA GLY A 547 -30.22 -0.55 -19.42
C GLY A 547 -29.91 -0.87 -17.97
N VAL A 548 -30.80 -0.46 -17.07
CA VAL A 548 -30.64 -0.65 -15.62
C VAL A 548 -31.84 -1.34 -14.98
N ILE A 549 -31.59 -2.07 -13.90
CA ILE A 549 -32.62 -2.61 -13.00
C ILE A 549 -32.49 -1.98 -11.62
N ASN A 550 -33.59 -1.94 -10.87
CA ASN A 550 -33.56 -1.62 -9.46
C ASN A 550 -33.67 -2.91 -8.64
N LEU A 551 -32.58 -3.31 -7.99
CA LEU A 551 -32.54 -4.47 -7.11
C LEU A 551 -32.34 -4.02 -5.67
N ARG A 552 -33.39 -4.15 -4.85
CA ARG A 552 -33.42 -3.76 -3.43
C ARG A 552 -32.91 -2.34 -3.18
N GLY A 553 -33.29 -1.39 -4.03
CA GLY A 553 -32.91 0.02 -3.93
C GLY A 553 -31.57 0.37 -4.60
N LYS A 554 -30.82 -0.61 -5.10
CA LYS A 554 -29.59 -0.38 -5.87
C LYS A 554 -29.88 -0.39 -7.37
N ILE A 555 -29.35 0.60 -8.08
CA ILE A 555 -29.41 0.67 -9.55
C ILE A 555 -28.26 -0.20 -10.09
N ILE A 556 -28.60 -1.25 -10.84
CA ILE A 556 -27.63 -2.21 -11.37
C ILE A 556 -27.70 -2.15 -12.91
N PRO A 557 -26.61 -1.82 -13.61
CA PRO A 557 -26.51 -1.93 -15.06
C PRO A 557 -26.69 -3.39 -15.51
N VAL A 558 -27.40 -3.61 -16.62
CA VAL A 558 -27.69 -4.94 -17.15
C VAL A 558 -27.14 -5.09 -18.57
N ILE A 559 -26.32 -6.12 -18.75
CA ILE A 559 -25.68 -6.49 -20.00
C ILE A 559 -26.29 -7.79 -20.51
N ASP A 560 -26.66 -7.81 -21.78
CA ASP A 560 -27.06 -9.00 -22.50
C ASP A 560 -25.83 -9.69 -23.06
N MET A 561 -25.48 -10.84 -22.48
CA MET A 561 -24.25 -11.54 -22.82
C MET A 561 -24.29 -12.13 -24.23
N ARG A 562 -25.49 -12.42 -24.75
CA ARG A 562 -25.69 -12.91 -26.11
C ARG A 562 -25.30 -11.83 -27.13
N LEU A 563 -25.80 -10.62 -26.91
CA LEU A 563 -25.41 -9.45 -27.70
C LEU A 563 -23.94 -9.07 -27.49
N LYS A 564 -23.41 -9.19 -26.27
CA LYS A 564 -21.99 -8.90 -25.98
C LYS A 564 -21.03 -9.85 -26.71
N PHE A 565 -21.45 -11.10 -26.94
CA PHE A 565 -20.71 -12.06 -27.74
C PHE A 565 -21.00 -11.96 -29.24
N GLY A 566 -21.71 -10.93 -29.69
CA GLY A 566 -22.00 -10.68 -31.10
C GLY A 566 -22.98 -11.67 -31.72
N MET A 567 -23.84 -12.30 -30.91
CA MET A 567 -24.86 -13.22 -31.37
C MET A 567 -26.19 -12.50 -31.61
N GLU A 568 -27.04 -13.08 -32.46
CA GLU A 568 -28.39 -12.57 -32.73
C GLU A 568 -29.25 -12.54 -31.46
N PRO A 569 -30.07 -11.49 -31.24
CA PRO A 569 -30.94 -11.39 -30.08
C PRO A 569 -31.96 -12.55 -30.03
N LEU A 570 -32.27 -12.99 -28.81
CA LEU A 570 -33.32 -13.96 -28.54
C LEU A 570 -34.39 -13.31 -27.64
N GLU A 571 -35.66 -13.58 -27.91
CA GLU A 571 -36.71 -13.18 -26.97
C GLU A 571 -36.51 -13.89 -25.63
N TYR A 572 -36.55 -13.12 -24.55
CA TYR A 572 -36.38 -13.66 -23.21
C TYR A 572 -37.52 -14.62 -22.86
N HIS A 573 -37.15 -15.81 -22.38
CA HIS A 573 -38.08 -16.87 -22.01
C HIS A 573 -38.01 -17.15 -20.50
N ASP A 574 -38.79 -18.12 -20.04
CA ASP A 574 -38.92 -18.50 -18.63
C ASP A 574 -37.60 -18.95 -17.98
N ARG A 575 -36.68 -19.53 -18.75
CA ARG A 575 -35.33 -19.90 -18.29
C ARG A 575 -34.30 -18.76 -18.31
N THR A 576 -34.59 -17.65 -18.99
CA THR A 576 -33.69 -16.49 -19.05
C THR A 576 -33.61 -15.87 -17.65
N CYS A 577 -32.41 -15.56 -17.19
CA CYS A 577 -32.20 -14.96 -15.88
C CYS A 577 -31.06 -13.96 -15.90
N ILE A 578 -30.98 -13.16 -14.82
CA ILE A 578 -29.94 -12.16 -14.63
C ILE A 578 -29.02 -12.68 -13.53
N ILE A 579 -27.75 -12.93 -13.87
CA ILE A 579 -26.69 -13.20 -12.89
C ILE A 579 -26.17 -11.86 -12.42
N VAL A 580 -26.40 -11.53 -11.15
CA VAL A 580 -25.84 -10.32 -10.53
C VAL A 580 -24.44 -10.65 -10.08
N VAL A 581 -23.46 -10.01 -10.71
CA VAL A 581 -22.04 -10.18 -10.45
C VAL A 581 -21.44 -8.92 -9.84
N GLU A 582 -20.35 -9.10 -9.09
CA GLU A 582 -19.50 -8.01 -8.64
C GLU A 582 -18.20 -8.01 -9.44
N VAL A 583 -17.84 -6.84 -9.96
CA VAL A 583 -16.67 -6.65 -10.81
C VAL A 583 -15.81 -5.49 -10.33
N SER A 584 -14.51 -5.59 -10.57
CA SER A 584 -13.53 -4.56 -10.22
C SER A 584 -13.62 -3.38 -11.18
N GLY A 585 -13.73 -2.16 -10.67
CA GLY A 585 -13.71 -0.92 -11.43
C GLY A 585 -12.66 0.07 -10.89
N LEU A 586 -12.50 1.21 -11.59
CA LEU A 586 -11.56 2.29 -11.22
C LEU A 586 -11.84 2.89 -9.83
N SER A 587 -13.08 2.75 -9.36
CA SER A 587 -13.65 3.38 -8.17
C SER A 587 -14.00 2.39 -7.05
N GLY A 588 -13.54 1.14 -7.13
CA GLY A 588 -13.92 0.05 -6.22
C GLY A 588 -14.65 -1.08 -6.94
N SER A 589 -15.48 -1.85 -6.23
CA SER A 589 -16.29 -2.92 -6.83
C SER A 589 -17.69 -2.42 -7.23
N ASN A 590 -18.12 -2.78 -8.44
CA ASN A 590 -19.43 -2.43 -8.99
C ASN A 590 -20.29 -3.68 -9.18
N LEU A 591 -21.60 -3.54 -8.98
CA LEU A 591 -22.56 -4.60 -9.31
C LEU A 591 -23.00 -4.47 -10.76
N MET A 592 -23.04 -5.59 -11.48
CA MET A 592 -23.58 -5.68 -12.84
C MET A 592 -24.50 -6.89 -12.96
N GLY A 593 -25.56 -6.77 -13.76
CA GLY A 593 -26.44 -7.87 -14.12
C GLY A 593 -26.06 -8.43 -15.49
N LEU A 594 -25.94 -9.74 -15.60
CA LEU A 594 -25.68 -10.44 -16.86
C LEU A 594 -26.93 -11.23 -17.26
N VAL A 595 -27.60 -10.83 -18.35
CA VAL A 595 -28.67 -11.62 -18.95
C VAL A 595 -28.03 -12.79 -19.67
N VAL A 596 -28.48 -13.99 -19.32
CA VAL A 596 -28.02 -15.26 -19.90
C VAL A 596 -29.23 -16.14 -20.25
N ASP A 597 -29.07 -17.03 -21.22
CA ASP A 597 -30.17 -17.86 -21.72
C ASP A 597 -30.64 -18.85 -20.64
N THR A 598 -29.69 -19.44 -19.90
CA THR A 598 -29.98 -20.35 -18.78
C THR A 598 -28.84 -20.37 -17.78
N VAL A 599 -29.13 -20.70 -16.53
CA VAL A 599 -28.12 -20.98 -15.51
C VAL A 599 -28.20 -22.45 -15.10
N TRP A 600 -27.04 -23.06 -14.88
CA TRP A 600 -26.88 -24.43 -14.41
C TRP A 600 -26.27 -24.47 -13.02
N GLU A 601 -26.03 -25.67 -12.52
CA GLU A 601 -25.47 -25.90 -11.20
C GLU A 601 -24.03 -25.37 -11.06
N VAL A 602 -23.59 -25.30 -9.80
CA VAL A 602 -22.22 -24.93 -9.45
C VAL A 602 -21.34 -26.16 -9.52
N SER A 603 -20.37 -26.14 -10.44
CA SER A 603 -19.39 -27.20 -10.60
C SER A 603 -18.10 -26.86 -9.86
N ASP A 604 -17.50 -27.86 -9.22
CA ASP A 604 -16.15 -27.77 -8.66
C ASP A 604 -15.16 -28.18 -9.77
N ILE A 605 -14.34 -27.24 -10.22
CA ILE A 605 -13.42 -27.42 -11.35
C ILE A 605 -12.02 -27.41 -10.78
N LYS A 606 -11.27 -28.49 -11.00
CA LYS A 606 -9.88 -28.58 -10.53
C LYS A 606 -8.91 -28.08 -11.58
N GLU A 607 -7.74 -27.59 -11.14
CA GLU A 607 -6.66 -27.14 -12.03
C GLU A 607 -6.31 -28.19 -13.10
N GLU A 608 -6.26 -29.46 -12.71
CA GLU A 608 -5.96 -30.61 -13.58
C GLU A 608 -6.98 -30.81 -14.72
N GLU A 609 -8.19 -30.27 -14.56
CA GLU A 609 -9.28 -30.32 -15.53
C GLU A 609 -9.30 -29.08 -16.43
N THR A 610 -8.37 -28.15 -16.24
CA THR A 610 -8.31 -26.90 -16.99
C THR A 610 -7.13 -26.87 -17.96
N GLU A 611 -7.37 -26.35 -19.14
CA GLU A 611 -6.36 -26.11 -20.16
C GLU A 611 -6.39 -24.64 -20.61
N ASP A 612 -5.28 -24.15 -21.13
CA ASP A 612 -5.24 -22.84 -21.77
C ASP A 612 -6.11 -22.84 -23.03
N CYS A 613 -6.77 -21.71 -23.28
CA CYS A 613 -7.46 -21.52 -24.55
C CYS A 613 -6.43 -21.57 -25.69
N PRO A 614 -6.60 -22.41 -26.72
CA PRO A 614 -5.68 -22.44 -27.85
C PRO A 614 -5.61 -21.06 -28.53
N HIS A 615 -4.41 -20.67 -28.97
CA HIS A 615 -4.22 -19.42 -29.70
C HIS A 615 -4.88 -19.54 -31.08
N PHE A 616 -6.11 -19.06 -31.19
CA PHE A 616 -6.69 -18.72 -32.48
C PHE A 616 -5.98 -17.45 -32.96
N GLY A 617 -5.63 -17.36 -34.24
CA GLY A 617 -4.82 -16.26 -34.80
C GLY A 617 -5.38 -14.85 -34.54
N ALA A 618 -4.71 -13.83 -35.07
CA ALA A 618 -4.88 -12.39 -34.78
C ALA A 618 -6.30 -11.75 -34.96
N SER A 619 -7.34 -12.54 -35.21
CA SER A 619 -8.70 -12.10 -35.54
C SER A 619 -9.77 -12.47 -34.50
N ILE A 620 -9.44 -13.16 -33.40
CA ILE A 620 -10.42 -13.48 -32.32
C ILE A 620 -9.87 -12.97 -30.99
N ASN A 621 -10.60 -12.05 -30.34
CA ASN A 621 -10.22 -11.54 -29.02
C ASN A 621 -10.61 -12.55 -27.93
N THR A 622 -9.67 -13.41 -27.52
CA THR A 622 -9.84 -14.39 -26.44
C THR A 622 -9.33 -13.90 -25.08
N SER A 623 -9.00 -12.61 -24.97
CA SER A 623 -8.30 -12.06 -23.79
C SER A 623 -9.07 -12.21 -22.48
N TYR A 624 -10.39 -12.34 -22.57
CA TYR A 624 -11.32 -12.49 -21.45
C TYR A 624 -11.60 -13.95 -21.05
N ILE A 625 -11.05 -14.93 -21.76
CA ILE A 625 -11.18 -16.35 -21.41
C ILE A 625 -10.04 -16.72 -20.47
N LEU A 626 -10.36 -17.12 -19.24
CA LEU A 626 -9.39 -17.60 -18.25
C LEU A 626 -8.78 -18.94 -18.66
N GLY A 627 -9.58 -19.79 -19.30
CA GLY A 627 -9.19 -21.13 -19.73
C GLY A 627 -10.41 -21.96 -20.12
N ILE A 628 -10.17 -23.22 -20.46
CA ILE A 628 -11.20 -24.18 -20.82
C ILE A 628 -11.18 -25.31 -19.80
N ALA A 629 -12.30 -25.53 -19.12
CA ALA A 629 -12.49 -26.67 -18.23
C ALA A 629 -13.10 -27.84 -18.99
N LYS A 630 -12.46 -29.01 -18.93
CA LYS A 630 -12.93 -30.27 -19.49
C LYS A 630 -13.43 -31.16 -18.35
N THR A 631 -14.71 -31.05 -18.03
CA THR A 631 -15.34 -31.91 -17.04
C THR A 631 -16.01 -33.11 -17.72
N LYS A 632 -16.51 -34.06 -16.93
CA LYS A 632 -17.28 -35.21 -17.46
C LYS A 632 -18.57 -34.79 -18.19
N GLU A 633 -19.06 -33.59 -17.93
CA GLU A 633 -20.29 -33.03 -18.49
C GLU A 633 -20.07 -32.26 -19.80
N GLY A 634 -18.81 -32.09 -20.23
CA GLY A 634 -18.45 -31.40 -21.46
C GLY A 634 -17.42 -30.30 -21.25
N ILE A 635 -17.35 -29.40 -22.24
CA ILE A 635 -16.41 -28.28 -22.27
C ILE A 635 -17.08 -27.05 -21.68
N THR A 636 -16.43 -26.36 -20.75
CA THR A 636 -16.90 -25.09 -20.18
C THR A 636 -15.83 -24.02 -20.34
N MET A 637 -16.17 -22.91 -20.98
CA MET A 637 -15.27 -21.77 -21.13
C MET A 637 -15.30 -20.91 -19.87
N LEU A 638 -14.18 -20.80 -19.17
CA LEU A 638 -14.08 -20.01 -17.93
C LEU A 638 -13.81 -18.55 -18.28
N LEU A 639 -14.60 -17.64 -17.71
CA LEU A 639 -14.59 -16.22 -18.07
C LEU A 639 -13.95 -15.35 -16.99
N ASP A 640 -13.12 -14.39 -17.40
CA ASP A 640 -12.61 -13.30 -16.56
C ASP A 640 -13.56 -12.10 -16.67
N MET A 641 -14.45 -11.95 -15.68
CA MET A 641 -15.46 -10.89 -15.73
C MET A 641 -14.89 -9.48 -15.67
N ASP A 642 -13.76 -9.28 -14.98
CA ASP A 642 -13.11 -7.99 -14.96
C ASP A 642 -12.73 -7.62 -16.41
N LYS A 643 -12.21 -8.56 -17.20
CA LYS A 643 -11.82 -8.31 -18.59
C LYS A 643 -12.98 -8.19 -19.56
N ILE A 644 -14.04 -9.00 -19.41
CA ILE A 644 -15.25 -8.90 -20.26
C ILE A 644 -15.86 -7.50 -20.16
N LEU A 645 -15.83 -6.93 -18.95
CA LEU A 645 -16.48 -5.67 -18.64
C LEU A 645 -15.55 -4.45 -18.71
N GLN A 646 -14.23 -4.66 -18.88
CA GLN A 646 -13.23 -3.61 -19.05
C GLN A 646 -12.98 -3.15 -20.50
N VAL A 647 -13.37 -3.91 -21.52
CA VAL A 647 -13.19 -3.50 -22.93
C VAL A 647 -14.08 -2.29 -23.21
N ASP A 648 -13.54 -1.07 -23.04
CA ASP A 648 -13.96 0.29 -23.46
C ASP A 648 -15.45 0.71 -23.41
N ASP A 649 -16.35 -0.18 -23.00
CA ASP A 649 -17.79 -0.08 -23.24
C ASP A 649 -18.57 0.36 -22.00
N VAL A 650 -17.97 0.21 -20.82
CA VAL A 650 -18.65 0.47 -19.53
C VAL A 650 -18.17 1.76 -18.86
N ILE A 651 -17.03 2.30 -19.28
CA ILE A 651 -16.40 3.48 -18.65
C ILE A 651 -17.07 4.80 -19.08
N GLN A 652 -17.84 4.84 -20.19
CA GLN A 652 -18.67 6.01 -20.52
C GLN A 652 -20.02 6.09 -19.75
N LEU A 653 -20.36 5.08 -18.95
CA LEU A 653 -21.70 4.93 -18.37
C LEU A 653 -21.95 5.67 -17.05
N ALA A 654 -20.92 6.20 -16.41
CA ALA A 654 -21.06 6.96 -15.16
C ALA A 654 -21.06 8.49 -15.36
N GLN A 655 -20.85 9.00 -16.59
CA GLN A 655 -20.70 10.44 -16.85
C GLN A 655 -21.94 11.11 -17.49
N VAL A 656 -23.07 10.41 -17.62
CA VAL A 656 -24.29 10.96 -18.27
C VAL A 656 -25.58 10.69 -17.48
N ALA A 657 -25.50 10.55 -16.15
CA ALA A 657 -26.69 10.48 -15.30
C ALA A 657 -26.92 11.80 -14.56
#